data_AF-A0AAE3MDR4-F1
#
_entry.id   AF-A0AAE3MDR4-F1
#
_cell.length_a   1.000
_cell.length_b   1.000
_cell.length_c   1.000
_cell.angle_alpha   90.00
_cell.angle_beta   90.00
_cell.angle_gamma   90.00
#
_symmetry.space_group_name_H-M   'P 1'
#
loop_
_entity.id
_entity.type
_entity.pdbx_description
1 polymer ?
#
loop_
_entity_poly.entity_id
_entity_poly.type
_entity_poly.pdbx_seq_one_letter_code
_entity_poly.pdbx_strand_id
1 'polypeptide(L)'
;MRQLFKSDELSIAYVDSVQTETGMVVLKFPRRMAPRLKVQKSITVIKKSARQILGNHPTEWTCHWEEFCENPDYHSSASDVVPMYYVQCKNDGYDYVACSGISTRLYDLFVKTTSEGKSLSVIVYNPFPPVDYYKNLSRYMDVFSDNKELMLEPLIDYEDWRPEELAYDENNPSNISDTILKTLDEQDSVIVQGPPGTGKSYNIATIIASYLENGHNVCVTTMANKGLVELIKQRPLEKYIPAGKISKTNLSIDEQKQIGGVKNAGSDLLVPDGELLCATNYGLSSVFSENKMKLNGLPSYDLIVIEEASQAFLTTIAAFKQLGNKCLIVGDPMQLPPIVKLNNPLYNAWNVNTQIEGLKTFALGSNIKAYRIVTTFRLTDKSAALTKIFYGNKFISVKKEYQDFSEAGSSLFSNEGGVLFTCTNDLKDGLYSDTANNIIRLVVDTMQKKYPERSLAIITPFRDTVKELQKRFSLADMDLDITIETIDRIQGMTVDYAILYIPGRNPGFALEERRFNVATSRSRSTTLIISDMPLQHFHSVSPNVIQFIKQCDTVDNNYKVVSSQVVVDKPEKDVQPILESSTVKTDNIKVKVVGNIDLSKFERTKKELQPEKKNYYIIDTNVFVNFPNIISRIDKKYPIILSAKVTDELDKLKIKLTEQNKQNAEKALRFLNNVDSHEIIYEFADVSLLPNDFDKRSPDNMILSVALKYKEENPIMLTSDNGLQLKSKILGITTISLKNFLKR
;
A
#
# COMPACT_ATOMS: atom_id res chain seq x y z
N MET A 1 -9.26 6.76 -35.09
CA MET A 1 -8.16 5.78 -35.28
C MET A 1 -6.84 6.44 -35.69
N ARG A 2 -6.77 7.08 -36.87
CA ARG A 2 -5.55 7.74 -37.41
C ARG A 2 -4.78 8.62 -36.42
N GLN A 3 -5.46 9.44 -35.62
CA GLN A 3 -4.80 10.30 -34.62
C GLN A 3 -4.13 9.48 -33.50
N LEU A 4 -4.75 8.38 -33.05
CA LEU A 4 -4.22 7.55 -31.97
C LEU A 4 -2.96 6.79 -32.38
N PHE A 5 -2.85 6.38 -33.65
CA PHE A 5 -1.59 5.85 -34.20
C PHE A 5 -0.50 6.93 -34.29
N LYS A 6 -0.87 8.19 -34.59
CA LYS A 6 0.10 9.30 -34.63
C LYS A 6 0.59 9.74 -33.25
N SER A 7 -0.20 9.49 -32.21
CA SER A 7 0.13 9.80 -30.83
C SER A 7 0.66 8.61 -30.05
N ASP A 8 1.02 7.51 -30.72
CA ASP A 8 1.54 6.27 -30.13
C ASP A 8 0.64 5.61 -29.06
N GLU A 9 -0.66 5.92 -29.07
CA GLU A 9 -1.67 5.27 -28.20
C GLU A 9 -2.08 3.90 -28.76
N LEU A 10 -2.00 3.75 -30.09
CA LEU A 10 -2.16 2.48 -30.80
C LEU A 10 -0.87 2.14 -31.54
N SER A 11 -0.47 0.88 -31.45
CA SER A 11 0.65 0.31 -32.21
C SER A 11 0.12 -0.75 -33.17
N ILE A 12 0.44 -0.63 -34.45
CA ILE A 12 0.21 -1.72 -35.40
C ILE A 12 1.39 -2.69 -35.29
N ALA A 13 1.10 -3.98 -35.28
CA ALA A 13 2.12 -5.01 -35.33
C ALA A 13 1.67 -6.18 -36.19
N TYR A 14 2.60 -7.07 -36.48
CA TYR A 14 2.35 -8.29 -37.22
C TYR A 14 2.90 -9.48 -36.45
N VAL A 15 2.16 -10.57 -36.42
CA VAL A 15 2.61 -11.81 -35.79
C VAL A 15 3.68 -12.43 -36.68
N ASP A 16 4.92 -12.49 -36.18
CA ASP A 16 6.06 -13.02 -36.92
C ASP A 16 6.22 -14.52 -36.69
N SER A 17 6.34 -14.92 -35.42
CA SER A 17 6.57 -16.30 -35.02
C SER A 17 6.06 -16.56 -33.61
N VAL A 18 5.93 -17.84 -33.25
CA VAL A 18 5.50 -18.29 -31.93
C VAL A 18 6.56 -19.23 -31.36
N GLN A 19 6.99 -19.00 -30.12
CA GLN A 19 7.98 -19.81 -29.41
C GLN A 19 7.26 -20.88 -28.58
N THR A 20 7.26 -22.11 -29.08
CA THR A 20 6.52 -23.23 -28.49
C THR A 20 7.07 -23.70 -27.15
N GLU A 21 8.29 -23.33 -26.78
CA GLU A 21 8.93 -23.71 -25.51
C GLU A 21 8.53 -22.72 -24.43
N THR A 22 8.70 -21.41 -24.68
CA THR A 22 8.45 -20.34 -23.71
C THR A 22 6.99 -19.89 -23.67
N GLY A 23 6.25 -20.04 -24.78
CA GLY A 23 4.89 -19.54 -24.93
C GLY A 23 4.84 -18.09 -25.36
N MET A 24 6.00 -17.51 -25.68
CA MET A 24 6.08 -16.14 -26.17
C MET A 24 5.71 -16.06 -27.65
N VAL A 25 5.12 -14.93 -28.03
CA VAL A 25 4.80 -14.60 -29.41
C VAL A 25 5.71 -13.46 -29.83
N VAL A 26 6.40 -13.63 -30.96
CA VAL A 26 7.23 -12.58 -31.53
C VAL A 26 6.36 -11.71 -32.42
N LEU A 27 6.23 -10.45 -32.04
CA LEU A 27 5.52 -9.43 -32.82
C LEU A 27 6.56 -8.53 -33.49
N LYS A 28 6.39 -8.29 -34.80
CA LYS A 28 7.17 -7.29 -35.54
C LYS A 28 6.39 -5.98 -35.65
N PHE A 29 6.97 -4.92 -35.10
CA PHE A 29 6.42 -3.57 -35.11
C PHE A 29 7.18 -2.75 -36.16
N PRO A 30 6.52 -1.89 -36.96
CA PRO A 30 7.24 -0.88 -37.73
C PRO A 30 8.13 -0.05 -36.79
N ARG A 31 9.34 0.31 -37.24
CA ARG A 31 10.31 1.06 -36.41
C ARG A 31 9.66 2.21 -35.64
N ARG A 32 9.97 2.31 -34.34
CA ARG A 32 9.45 3.32 -33.40
C ARG A 32 8.00 3.15 -32.98
N MET A 33 7.27 2.15 -33.48
CA MET A 33 5.90 1.85 -33.02
C MET A 33 5.86 0.77 -31.92
N ALA A 34 7.01 0.19 -31.55
CA ALA A 34 7.07 -0.83 -30.50
C ALA A 34 6.65 -0.23 -29.14
N PRO A 35 5.71 -0.87 -28.42
CA PRO A 35 5.32 -0.43 -27.09
C PRO A 35 6.46 -0.58 -26.08
N ARG A 36 6.35 0.15 -24.97
CA ARG A 36 7.29 0.04 -23.84
C ARG A 36 7.34 -1.40 -23.30
N LEU A 37 8.56 -1.91 -23.10
CA LEU A 37 8.81 -3.21 -22.49
C LEU A 37 8.35 -3.29 -21.02
N LYS A 38 8.06 -4.50 -20.56
CA LYS A 38 7.58 -4.88 -19.22
C LYS A 38 6.34 -4.10 -18.76
N VAL A 39 5.55 -3.57 -19.70
CA VAL A 39 4.28 -2.88 -19.42
C VAL A 39 3.15 -3.63 -20.09
N GLN A 40 2.15 -4.04 -19.31
CA GLN A 40 0.94 -4.69 -19.84
C GLN A 40 0.22 -3.78 -20.84
N LYS A 41 -0.15 -4.40 -21.95
CA LYS A 41 -0.94 -3.86 -23.06
C LYS A 41 -2.10 -4.81 -23.35
N SER A 42 -3.02 -4.37 -24.19
CA SER A 42 -4.02 -5.22 -24.80
C SER A 42 -3.69 -5.42 -26.28
N ILE A 43 -4.06 -6.58 -26.82
CA ILE A 43 -3.86 -6.95 -28.21
C ILE A 43 -5.16 -7.49 -28.80
N THR A 44 -5.43 -7.11 -30.04
CA THR A 44 -6.51 -7.70 -30.83
C THR A 44 -6.11 -7.92 -32.27
N VAL A 45 -6.68 -8.95 -32.91
CA VAL A 45 -6.46 -9.27 -34.32
C VAL A 45 -7.41 -8.46 -35.18
N ILE A 46 -6.88 -7.79 -36.20
CA ILE A 46 -7.70 -7.13 -37.21
C ILE A 46 -8.35 -8.20 -38.10
N LYS A 47 -9.69 -8.22 -38.15
CA LYS A 47 -10.43 -9.11 -39.03
C LYS A 47 -10.39 -8.63 -40.49
N LYS A 48 -10.56 -9.56 -41.43
CA LYS A 48 -10.58 -9.27 -42.87
C LYS A 48 -11.72 -8.32 -43.26
N SER A 49 -12.89 -8.48 -42.65
CA SER A 49 -14.08 -7.62 -42.77
C SER A 49 -13.76 -6.16 -42.47
N ALA A 50 -12.96 -5.89 -41.42
CA ALA A 50 -12.53 -4.52 -41.09
C ALA A 50 -11.80 -3.86 -42.27
N ARG A 51 -10.89 -4.59 -42.92
CA ARG A 51 -10.13 -4.08 -44.07
C ARG A 51 -10.99 -3.86 -45.32
N GLN A 52 -12.01 -4.70 -45.50
CA GLN A 52 -12.96 -4.56 -46.62
C GLN A 52 -13.79 -3.28 -46.48
N ILE A 53 -14.12 -2.88 -45.26
CA ILE A 53 -14.97 -1.72 -44.97
C ILE A 53 -14.15 -0.44 -44.80
N LEU A 54 -13.06 -0.49 -44.02
CA LEU A 54 -12.27 0.67 -43.61
C LEU A 54 -11.03 0.90 -44.49
N GLY A 55 -10.68 -0.05 -45.35
CA GLY A 55 -9.52 -0.01 -46.25
C GLY A 55 -8.30 -0.79 -45.73
N ASN A 56 -7.27 -0.91 -46.57
CA ASN A 56 -6.12 -1.80 -46.33
C ASN A 56 -5.05 -1.26 -45.38
N HIS A 57 -5.09 0.03 -45.01
CA HIS A 57 -4.08 0.70 -44.19
C HIS A 57 -4.68 1.12 -42.83
N PRO A 58 -4.56 0.29 -41.77
CA PRO A 58 -5.16 0.59 -40.46
C PRO A 58 -4.73 1.92 -39.84
N THR A 59 -3.49 2.34 -40.11
CA THR A 59 -2.94 3.61 -39.64
C THR A 59 -3.62 4.84 -40.25
N GLU A 60 -4.35 4.67 -41.36
CA GLU A 60 -5.07 5.74 -42.06
C GLU A 60 -6.57 5.76 -41.78
N TRP A 61 -7.10 4.75 -41.07
CA TRP A 61 -8.52 4.64 -40.78
C TRP A 61 -9.06 5.86 -40.02
N THR A 62 -10.19 6.38 -40.50
CA THR A 62 -10.83 7.60 -39.96
C THR A 62 -11.93 7.30 -38.95
N CYS A 63 -12.37 6.04 -38.81
CA CYS A 63 -13.37 5.65 -37.82
C CYS A 63 -12.93 5.97 -36.37
N HIS A 64 -13.91 6.10 -35.49
CA HIS A 64 -13.65 6.30 -34.06
C HIS A 64 -13.15 4.99 -33.42
N TRP A 65 -12.33 5.09 -32.37
CA TRP A 65 -11.80 3.90 -31.69
C TRP A 65 -12.89 3.12 -30.97
N GLU A 66 -13.87 3.83 -30.40
CA GLU A 66 -15.05 3.24 -29.76
C GLU A 66 -15.86 2.41 -30.76
N GLU A 67 -16.19 2.98 -31.92
CA GLU A 67 -16.85 2.26 -33.02
C GLU A 67 -16.05 1.01 -33.43
N PHE A 68 -14.72 1.10 -33.45
CA PHE A 68 -13.89 -0.07 -33.72
C PHE A 68 -14.06 -1.15 -32.65
N CYS A 69 -14.02 -0.78 -31.37
CA CYS A 69 -14.09 -1.71 -30.24
C CYS A 69 -15.48 -2.33 -30.04
N GLU A 70 -16.54 -1.61 -30.39
CA GLU A 70 -17.92 -2.08 -30.27
C GLU A 70 -18.33 -3.02 -31.40
N ASN A 71 -17.62 -2.97 -32.54
CA ASN A 71 -17.95 -3.77 -33.71
C ASN A 71 -17.19 -5.11 -33.72
N PRO A 72 -17.84 -6.23 -33.36
CA PRO A 72 -17.19 -7.53 -33.31
C PRO A 72 -16.74 -8.01 -34.70
N ASP A 73 -17.23 -7.45 -35.80
CA ASP A 73 -16.77 -7.79 -37.15
C ASP A 73 -15.43 -7.17 -37.48
N TYR A 74 -14.95 -6.17 -36.73
CA TYR A 74 -13.68 -5.52 -37.02
C TYR A 74 -12.48 -6.20 -36.38
N HIS A 75 -12.67 -6.92 -35.27
CA HIS A 75 -11.56 -7.51 -34.53
C HIS A 75 -11.90 -8.81 -33.79
N SER A 76 -10.88 -9.53 -33.35
CA SER A 76 -11.04 -10.66 -32.42
C SER A 76 -11.38 -10.18 -31.01
N SER A 77 -11.77 -11.09 -30.11
CA SER A 77 -11.71 -10.78 -28.68
C SER A 77 -10.31 -10.28 -28.30
N ALA A 78 -10.25 -9.29 -27.42
CA ALA A 78 -8.99 -8.77 -26.92
C ALA A 78 -8.32 -9.79 -25.99
N SER A 79 -7.00 -9.73 -25.92
CA SER A 79 -6.16 -10.45 -24.97
C SER A 79 -5.22 -9.47 -24.30
N ASP A 80 -4.72 -9.81 -23.11
CA ASP A 80 -3.55 -9.13 -22.57
C ASP A 80 -2.31 -9.49 -23.39
N VAL A 81 -1.31 -8.60 -23.36
CA VAL A 81 0.04 -8.83 -23.89
C VAL A 81 1.05 -8.00 -23.12
N VAL A 82 2.20 -8.57 -22.78
CA VAL A 82 3.31 -7.87 -22.14
C VAL A 82 4.53 -7.94 -23.07
N PRO A 83 5.01 -6.83 -23.65
CA PRO A 83 6.24 -6.81 -24.43
C PRO A 83 7.43 -7.02 -23.48
N MET A 84 8.24 -8.06 -23.67
CA MET A 84 9.26 -8.46 -22.70
C MET A 84 10.65 -7.93 -23.05
N TYR A 85 11.13 -8.23 -24.25
CA TYR A 85 12.44 -7.82 -24.74
C TYR A 85 12.47 -7.80 -26.28
N TYR A 86 13.44 -7.07 -26.83
CA TYR A 86 13.69 -7.08 -28.27
C TYR A 86 14.38 -8.39 -28.67
N VAL A 87 13.92 -8.98 -29.76
CA VAL A 87 14.57 -10.12 -30.44
C VAL A 87 15.55 -9.55 -31.46
N GLN A 88 16.71 -10.19 -31.68
CA GLN A 88 17.81 -9.74 -32.54
C GLN A 88 17.35 -8.88 -33.74
N CYS A 89 17.87 -7.64 -33.80
CA CYS A 89 17.49 -6.66 -34.82
C CYS A 89 17.90 -7.11 -36.22
N LYS A 90 16.94 -7.57 -37.03
CA LYS A 90 17.09 -7.61 -38.48
C LYS A 90 17.11 -6.17 -39.01
N ASN A 91 17.93 -5.87 -40.00
CA ASN A 91 18.03 -4.53 -40.57
C ASN A 91 16.98 -4.31 -41.67
N ASP A 92 15.70 -4.55 -41.34
CA ASP A 92 14.57 -4.61 -42.28
C ASP A 92 13.48 -3.55 -42.01
N GLY A 93 13.74 -2.61 -41.11
CA GLY A 93 12.81 -1.53 -40.77
C GLY A 93 11.76 -1.88 -39.71
N TYR A 94 11.88 -3.05 -39.07
CA TYR A 94 11.01 -3.49 -37.97
C TYR A 94 11.77 -3.69 -36.66
N ASP A 95 11.05 -3.50 -35.56
CA ASP A 95 11.47 -3.87 -34.22
C ASP A 95 10.75 -5.18 -33.85
N TYR A 96 11.52 -6.24 -33.59
CA TYR A 96 10.98 -7.55 -33.19
C TYR A 96 10.93 -7.63 -31.68
N VAL A 97 9.76 -7.94 -31.12
CA VAL A 97 9.55 -7.94 -29.67
C VAL A 97 8.93 -9.27 -29.25
N ALA A 98 9.56 -9.96 -28.31
CA ALA A 98 8.98 -11.14 -27.67
C ALA A 98 7.92 -10.69 -26.66
N CYS A 99 6.73 -11.29 -26.74
CA CYS A 99 5.58 -10.90 -25.93
C CYS A 99 5.01 -12.09 -25.15
N SER A 100 4.63 -11.89 -23.89
CA SER A 100 3.95 -12.87 -23.02
C SER A 100 2.54 -12.39 -22.62
N GLY A 101 1.81 -13.15 -21.78
CA GLY A 101 0.50 -12.78 -21.25
C GLY A 101 -0.68 -13.02 -22.20
N ILE A 102 -0.44 -13.67 -23.34
CA ILE A 102 -1.45 -13.91 -24.37
C ILE A 102 -2.35 -15.09 -23.96
N SER A 103 -3.66 -14.90 -24.08
CA SER A 103 -4.67 -15.95 -23.84
C SER A 103 -4.45 -17.17 -24.72
N THR A 104 -4.78 -18.35 -24.20
CA THR A 104 -4.63 -19.62 -24.93
C THR A 104 -5.32 -19.61 -26.29
N ARG A 105 -6.57 -19.12 -26.35
CA ARG A 105 -7.35 -19.02 -27.59
C ARG A 105 -6.66 -18.19 -28.67
N LEU A 106 -6.08 -17.05 -28.29
CA LEU A 106 -5.41 -16.17 -29.24
C LEU A 106 -4.04 -16.74 -29.65
N TYR A 107 -3.34 -17.36 -28.70
CA TYR A 107 -2.08 -18.07 -28.96
C TYR A 107 -2.27 -19.20 -29.98
N ASP A 108 -3.30 -20.04 -29.83
CA ASP A 108 -3.59 -21.14 -30.76
C ASP A 108 -3.88 -20.63 -32.18
N LEU A 109 -4.59 -19.49 -32.28
CA LEU A 109 -4.81 -18.81 -33.56
C LEU A 109 -3.48 -18.37 -34.19
N PHE A 110 -2.56 -17.84 -33.39
CA PHE A 110 -1.23 -17.43 -33.86
C PHE A 110 -0.39 -18.62 -34.30
N VAL A 111 -0.32 -19.69 -33.50
CA VAL A 111 0.39 -20.94 -33.85
C VAL A 111 -0.11 -21.45 -35.20
N LYS A 112 -1.42 -21.65 -35.32
CA LYS A 112 -2.05 -22.15 -36.55
C LYS A 112 -1.66 -21.27 -37.74
N THR A 113 -1.85 -19.96 -37.62
CA THR A 113 -1.65 -19.04 -38.75
C THR A 113 -0.18 -18.94 -39.17
N THR A 114 0.74 -18.90 -38.20
CA THR A 114 2.19 -18.87 -38.50
C THR A 114 2.69 -20.19 -39.10
N SER A 115 2.13 -21.34 -38.70
CA SER A 115 2.48 -22.64 -39.29
C SER A 115 2.09 -22.76 -40.76
N GLU A 116 1.05 -22.02 -41.18
CA GLU A 116 0.63 -21.87 -42.58
C GLU A 116 1.45 -20.81 -43.36
N GLY A 117 2.50 -20.24 -42.77
CA GLY A 117 3.33 -19.19 -43.37
C GLY A 117 2.64 -17.82 -43.46
N LYS A 118 1.54 -17.61 -42.73
CA LYS A 118 0.77 -16.36 -42.74
C LYS A 118 1.10 -15.51 -41.52
N SER A 119 0.99 -14.20 -41.69
CA SER A 119 1.20 -13.21 -40.62
C SER A 119 -0.08 -12.42 -40.38
N LEU A 120 -0.61 -12.49 -39.15
CA LEU A 120 -1.79 -11.73 -38.76
C LEU A 120 -1.42 -10.31 -38.38
N SER A 121 -2.27 -9.35 -38.74
CA SER A 121 -2.13 -7.96 -38.31
C SER A 121 -2.89 -7.75 -37.01
N VAL A 122 -2.22 -7.11 -36.05
CA VAL A 122 -2.74 -6.89 -34.71
C VAL A 122 -2.62 -5.43 -34.33
N ILE A 123 -3.54 -4.96 -33.48
CA ILE A 123 -3.44 -3.66 -32.83
C ILE A 123 -3.09 -3.91 -31.37
N VAL A 124 -2.01 -3.29 -30.91
CA VAL A 124 -1.56 -3.29 -29.52
C VAL A 124 -1.84 -1.91 -28.93
N TYR A 125 -2.46 -1.86 -27.75
CA TYR A 125 -2.95 -0.62 -27.16
C TYR A 125 -2.90 -0.65 -25.63
N ASN A 126 -3.08 0.51 -25.00
CA ASN A 126 -3.19 0.58 -23.53
C ASN A 126 -4.48 -0.10 -23.07
N PRO A 127 -4.44 -0.95 -22.02
CA PRO A 127 -5.66 -1.56 -21.50
C PRO A 127 -6.65 -0.48 -21.07
N PHE A 128 -7.94 -0.70 -21.35
CA PHE A 128 -8.97 0.18 -20.85
C PHE A 128 -8.95 0.21 -19.32
N PRO A 129 -9.28 1.35 -18.69
CA PRO A 129 -9.53 1.36 -17.25
C PRO A 129 -10.56 0.29 -16.90
N PRO A 130 -10.48 -0.33 -15.72
CA PRO A 130 -11.37 -1.43 -15.33
C PRO A 130 -12.75 -0.90 -14.93
N VAL A 131 -13.45 -0.23 -15.85
CA VAL A 131 -14.74 0.43 -15.61
C VAL A 131 -15.79 -0.58 -15.16
N ASP A 132 -15.78 -1.78 -15.72
CA ASP A 132 -16.75 -2.82 -15.39
C ASP A 132 -16.66 -3.26 -13.92
N TYR A 133 -15.45 -3.30 -13.36
CA TYR A 133 -15.28 -3.59 -11.93
C TYR A 133 -16.01 -2.56 -11.06
N TYR A 134 -15.84 -1.26 -11.34
CA TYR A 134 -16.54 -0.22 -10.60
C TYR A 134 -18.05 -0.24 -10.84
N LYS A 135 -18.51 -0.50 -12.07
CA LYS A 135 -19.94 -0.67 -12.38
C LYS A 135 -20.54 -1.83 -11.61
N ASN A 136 -19.85 -2.96 -11.54
CA ASN A 136 -20.30 -4.14 -10.81
C ASN A 136 -20.39 -3.86 -9.30
N LEU A 137 -19.41 -3.16 -8.73
CA LEU A 137 -19.45 -2.74 -7.31
C LEU A 137 -20.56 -1.74 -7.03
N SER A 138 -20.77 -0.74 -7.91
CA SER A 138 -21.89 0.19 -7.78
C SER A 138 -23.22 -0.55 -7.82
N ARG A 139 -23.37 -1.49 -8.76
CA ARG A 139 -24.58 -2.31 -8.86
C ARG A 139 -24.78 -3.19 -7.63
N TYR A 140 -23.72 -3.75 -7.08
CA TYR A 140 -23.77 -4.48 -5.82
C TYR A 140 -24.34 -3.60 -4.71
N MET A 141 -23.87 -2.36 -4.58
CA MET A 141 -24.39 -1.41 -3.58
C MET A 141 -25.88 -1.09 -3.79
N ASP A 142 -26.33 -0.95 -5.04
CA ASP A 142 -27.73 -0.67 -5.35
C ASP A 142 -28.64 -1.87 -4.99
N VAL A 143 -28.23 -3.08 -5.39
CA VAL A 143 -29.02 -4.31 -5.21
C VAL A 143 -29.00 -4.79 -3.75
N PHE A 144 -27.87 -4.64 -3.05
CA PHE A 144 -27.66 -5.08 -1.68
C PHE A 144 -27.49 -3.90 -0.71
N SER A 145 -28.29 -2.85 -0.91
CA SER A 145 -28.24 -1.61 -0.11
C SER A 145 -28.49 -1.82 1.38
N ASP A 146 -29.18 -2.89 1.77
CA ASP A 146 -29.41 -3.28 3.16
C ASP A 146 -28.19 -3.99 3.82
N ASN A 147 -27.13 -4.27 3.07
CA ASN A 147 -25.92 -4.88 3.65
C ASN A 147 -25.21 -3.87 4.56
N LYS A 148 -25.33 -4.08 5.88
CA LYS A 148 -24.72 -3.25 6.92
C LYS A 148 -23.19 -3.14 6.80
N GLU A 149 -22.53 -4.10 6.17
CA GLU A 149 -21.08 -4.07 5.95
C GLU A 149 -20.63 -2.95 5.01
N LEU A 150 -21.52 -2.46 4.14
CA LEU A 150 -21.27 -1.32 3.28
C LEU A 150 -21.16 0.00 4.06
N MET A 151 -21.68 0.03 5.28
CA MET A 151 -21.78 1.21 6.14
C MET A 151 -20.85 1.12 7.37
N LEU A 152 -19.85 0.22 7.33
CA LEU A 152 -18.88 0.10 8.41
C LEU A 152 -18.04 1.37 8.54
N GLU A 153 -17.83 1.79 9.78
CA GLU A 153 -16.95 2.88 10.17
C GLU A 153 -15.98 2.35 11.22
N PRO A 154 -14.70 2.76 11.20
CA PRO A 154 -13.74 2.36 12.25
C PRO A 154 -14.23 2.81 13.63
N LEU A 155 -14.27 1.89 14.60
CA LEU A 155 -14.66 2.18 15.99
C LEU A 155 -13.46 2.55 16.87
N ILE A 156 -12.25 2.17 16.44
CA ILE A 156 -10.98 2.38 17.13
C ILE A 156 -9.89 2.79 16.13
N ASP A 157 -8.82 3.39 16.63
CA ASP A 157 -7.62 3.65 15.84
C ASP A 157 -6.79 2.36 15.63
N TYR A 158 -5.94 2.34 14.60
CA TYR A 158 -5.12 1.17 14.29
C TYR A 158 -4.11 0.87 15.42
N GLU A 159 -3.61 1.92 16.05
CA GLU A 159 -2.70 1.90 17.19
C GLU A 159 -3.35 1.28 18.44
N ASP A 160 -4.68 1.22 18.50
CA ASP A 160 -5.45 0.58 19.56
C ASP A 160 -5.98 -0.80 19.16
N TRP A 161 -5.80 -1.20 17.90
CA TRP A 161 -6.15 -2.52 17.43
C TRP A 161 -5.23 -3.58 18.04
N ARG A 162 -5.82 -4.60 18.67
CA ARG A 162 -5.12 -5.71 19.34
C ARG A 162 -5.58 -7.04 18.74
N PRO A 163 -5.25 -7.34 17.47
CA PRO A 163 -5.49 -8.68 16.92
C PRO A 163 -4.66 -9.70 17.70
N GLU A 164 -5.15 -10.94 17.78
CA GLU A 164 -4.41 -12.01 18.44
C GLU A 164 -3.17 -12.40 17.62
N GLU A 165 -2.04 -12.56 18.27
CA GLU A 165 -0.77 -12.75 17.58
C GLU A 165 -0.48 -14.24 17.36
N LEU A 166 -0.20 -14.61 16.11
CA LEU A 166 0.17 -15.96 15.73
C LEU A 166 1.65 -16.01 15.35
N ALA A 167 2.39 -16.92 15.96
CA ALA A 167 3.81 -17.13 15.69
C ALA A 167 4.02 -18.54 15.10
N TYR A 168 5.01 -18.66 14.21
CA TYR A 168 5.48 -19.95 13.74
C TYR A 168 6.09 -20.74 14.90
N ASP A 169 5.67 -22.01 15.03
CA ASP A 169 6.22 -22.98 15.96
C ASP A 169 6.88 -24.11 15.15
N GLU A 170 8.15 -24.40 15.43
CA GLU A 170 8.88 -25.48 14.77
C GLU A 170 8.30 -26.86 15.12
N ASN A 171 7.72 -27.01 16.31
CA ASN A 171 7.12 -28.27 16.76
C ASN A 171 5.71 -28.46 16.19
N ASN A 172 5.04 -27.37 15.81
CA ASN A 172 3.76 -27.40 15.13
C ASN A 172 3.72 -26.41 13.94
N PRO A 173 4.31 -26.78 12.79
CA PRO A 173 4.40 -25.90 11.63
C PRO A 173 3.05 -25.45 11.04
N SER A 174 1.97 -26.19 11.30
CA SER A 174 0.61 -25.86 10.85
C SER A 174 -0.20 -25.05 11.86
N ASN A 175 0.35 -24.72 13.05
CA ASN A 175 -0.39 -24.05 14.13
C ASN A 175 -1.16 -22.79 13.65
N ILE A 176 -0.53 -21.98 12.79
CA ILE A 176 -1.15 -20.78 12.23
C ILE A 176 -2.40 -21.14 11.42
N SER A 177 -2.29 -22.06 10.46
CA SER A 177 -3.42 -22.50 9.63
C SER A 177 -4.48 -23.24 10.45
N ASP A 178 -4.07 -24.07 11.42
CA ASP A 178 -4.98 -24.85 12.27
C ASP A 178 -5.82 -23.93 13.17
N THR A 179 -5.21 -22.88 13.73
CA THR A 179 -5.93 -21.87 14.53
C THR A 179 -6.95 -21.11 13.69
N ILE A 180 -6.58 -20.75 12.45
CA ILE A 180 -7.49 -20.08 11.51
C ILE A 180 -8.64 -21.00 11.11
N LEU A 181 -8.36 -22.28 10.79
CA LEU A 181 -9.37 -23.29 10.47
C LEU A 181 -10.37 -23.46 11.62
N LYS A 182 -9.88 -23.65 12.84
CA LYS A 182 -10.74 -23.73 14.03
C LYS A 182 -11.65 -22.50 14.18
N THR A 183 -11.13 -21.31 13.90
CA THR A 183 -11.92 -20.08 13.94
C THR A 183 -13.00 -20.07 12.86
N LEU A 184 -12.71 -20.57 11.65
CA LEU A 184 -13.68 -20.69 10.56
C LEU A 184 -14.75 -21.76 10.82
N ASP A 185 -14.45 -22.77 11.62
CA ASP A 185 -15.46 -23.74 12.08
C ASP A 185 -16.45 -23.08 13.05
N GLU A 186 -15.95 -22.24 13.96
CA GLU A 186 -16.74 -21.57 14.99
C GLU A 186 -17.44 -20.28 14.50
N GLN A 187 -16.88 -19.60 13.50
CA GLN A 187 -17.34 -18.29 13.01
C GLN A 187 -17.40 -18.27 11.47
N ASP A 188 -18.24 -17.41 10.91
CA ASP A 188 -18.39 -17.34 9.44
C ASP A 188 -17.28 -16.53 8.77
N SER A 189 -16.47 -15.79 9.53
CA SER A 189 -15.40 -14.98 8.96
C SER A 189 -14.24 -14.78 9.91
N VAL A 190 -13.06 -14.58 9.34
CA VAL A 190 -11.83 -14.28 10.08
C VAL A 190 -10.96 -13.31 9.29
N ILE A 191 -10.31 -12.39 10.00
CA ILE A 191 -9.36 -11.43 9.43
C ILE A 191 -7.94 -11.86 9.83
N VAL A 192 -7.02 -11.88 8.86
CA VAL A 192 -5.61 -12.18 9.10
C VAL A 192 -4.75 -11.06 8.55
N GLN A 193 -4.11 -10.33 9.45
CA GLN A 193 -3.02 -9.44 9.10
C GLN A 193 -1.75 -10.27 8.89
N GLY A 194 -1.24 -10.27 7.67
CA GLY A 194 0.04 -10.90 7.35
C GLY A 194 1.08 -9.88 6.89
N PRO A 195 1.95 -9.42 7.82
CA PRO A 195 3.12 -8.61 7.51
C PRO A 195 4.04 -9.25 6.44
N PRO A 196 5.02 -8.50 5.89
CA PRO A 196 5.89 -8.97 4.82
C PRO A 196 6.65 -10.26 5.17
N GLY A 197 6.55 -11.25 4.29
CA GLY A 197 7.30 -12.50 4.40
C GLY A 197 6.79 -13.48 5.45
N THR A 198 5.61 -13.26 6.02
CA THR A 198 5.00 -14.13 7.05
C THR A 198 4.44 -15.46 6.54
N GLY A 199 4.59 -15.76 5.25
CA GLY A 199 4.07 -16.99 4.66
C GLY A 199 2.55 -16.97 4.43
N LYS A 200 1.94 -15.79 4.21
CA LYS A 200 0.51 -15.64 3.89
C LYS A 200 0.02 -16.65 2.85
N SER A 201 0.62 -16.68 1.67
CA SER A 201 0.18 -17.54 0.57
C SER A 201 0.32 -19.02 0.91
N TYR A 202 1.34 -19.42 1.69
CA TYR A 202 1.47 -20.80 2.17
C TYR A 202 0.35 -21.18 3.15
N ASN A 203 0.02 -20.30 4.11
CA ASN A 203 -1.06 -20.53 5.06
C ASN A 203 -2.43 -20.56 4.35
N ILE A 204 -2.67 -19.63 3.41
CA ILE A 204 -3.87 -19.63 2.57
C ILE A 204 -3.97 -20.95 1.79
N ALA A 205 -2.89 -21.38 1.13
CA ALA A 205 -2.85 -22.64 0.39
C ALA A 205 -3.13 -23.87 1.29
N THR A 206 -2.64 -23.87 2.53
CA THR A 206 -2.88 -24.94 3.51
C THR A 206 -4.36 -25.00 3.91
N ILE A 207 -4.98 -23.85 4.18
CA ILE A 207 -6.41 -23.74 4.50
C ILE A 207 -7.25 -24.22 3.33
N ILE A 208 -6.95 -23.76 2.10
CA ILE A 208 -7.64 -24.20 0.89
C ILE A 208 -7.52 -25.71 0.71
N ALA A 209 -6.30 -26.26 0.85
CA ALA A 209 -6.06 -27.69 0.70
C ALA A 209 -6.92 -28.53 1.67
N SER A 210 -7.11 -28.06 2.91
CA SER A 210 -7.99 -28.67 3.90
C SER A 210 -9.46 -28.67 3.43
N TYR A 211 -9.97 -27.55 2.91
CA TYR A 211 -11.33 -27.49 2.36
C TYR A 211 -11.50 -28.43 1.16
N LEU A 212 -10.55 -28.42 0.21
CA LEU A 212 -10.62 -29.29 -0.98
C LEU A 212 -10.55 -30.79 -0.62
N GLU A 213 -9.80 -31.15 0.43
CA GLU A 213 -9.73 -32.51 0.98
C GLU A 213 -11.08 -32.99 1.52
N ASN A 214 -11.85 -32.09 2.12
CA ASN A 214 -13.19 -32.35 2.64
C ASN A 214 -14.28 -32.23 1.57
N GLY A 215 -13.91 -32.08 0.29
CA GLY A 215 -14.86 -31.98 -0.82
C GLY A 215 -15.54 -30.62 -0.93
N HIS A 216 -15.04 -29.59 -0.25
CA HIS A 216 -15.61 -28.25 -0.34
C HIS A 216 -15.14 -27.51 -1.59
N ASN A 217 -16.01 -26.67 -2.14
CA ASN A 217 -15.65 -25.77 -3.22
C ASN A 217 -15.09 -24.44 -2.66
N VAL A 218 -14.05 -23.92 -3.31
CA VAL A 218 -13.32 -22.75 -2.78
C VAL A 218 -13.12 -21.70 -3.86
N CYS A 219 -13.29 -20.44 -3.52
CA CYS A 219 -12.89 -19.31 -4.36
C CYS A 219 -11.81 -18.48 -3.67
N VAL A 220 -10.74 -18.14 -4.39
CA VAL A 220 -9.75 -17.16 -3.96
C VAL A 220 -9.75 -16.00 -4.91
N THR A 221 -9.70 -14.79 -4.34
CA THR A 221 -9.60 -13.56 -5.09
C THR A 221 -8.51 -12.62 -4.59
N THR A 222 -7.87 -11.91 -5.53
CA THR A 222 -6.79 -10.95 -5.29
C THR A 222 -6.74 -9.92 -6.40
N MET A 223 -5.98 -8.84 -6.23
CA MET A 223 -5.90 -7.76 -7.24
C MET A 223 -5.12 -8.14 -8.51
N ALA A 224 -4.10 -9.00 -8.41
CA ALA A 224 -3.14 -9.25 -9.49
C ALA A 224 -3.05 -10.72 -9.89
N ASN A 225 -3.00 -11.00 -11.20
CA ASN A 225 -2.81 -12.36 -11.74
C ASN A 225 -1.58 -13.08 -11.18
N LYS A 226 -0.47 -12.34 -11.00
CA LYS A 226 0.78 -12.89 -10.45
C LYS A 226 0.58 -13.50 -9.05
N GLY A 227 -0.22 -12.85 -8.19
CA GLY A 227 -0.53 -13.36 -6.85
C GLY A 227 -1.26 -14.71 -6.90
N LEU A 228 -2.23 -14.86 -7.81
CA LEU A 228 -2.92 -16.13 -8.02
C LEU A 228 -1.97 -17.25 -8.47
N VAL A 229 -1.05 -16.95 -9.40
CA VAL A 229 -0.08 -17.94 -9.88
C VAL A 229 0.89 -18.34 -8.76
N GLU A 230 1.37 -17.38 -7.96
CA GLU A 230 2.23 -17.64 -6.80
C GLU A 230 1.52 -18.47 -5.71
N LEU A 231 0.22 -18.26 -5.51
CA LEU A 231 -0.61 -19.06 -4.61
C LEU A 231 -0.78 -20.49 -5.13
N ILE A 232 -1.14 -20.66 -6.41
CA ILE A 232 -1.33 -21.99 -7.02
C ILE A 232 -0.05 -22.85 -6.91
N LYS A 233 1.12 -22.23 -7.05
CA LYS A 233 2.42 -22.91 -6.94
C LYS A 233 2.81 -23.32 -5.52
N GLN A 234 2.04 -22.94 -4.50
CA GLN A 234 2.36 -23.33 -3.12
C GLN A 234 2.23 -24.85 -2.95
N ARG A 235 3.18 -25.44 -2.23
CA ARG A 235 3.27 -26.89 -1.99
C ARG A 235 1.94 -27.55 -1.56
N PRO A 236 1.11 -26.97 -0.65
CA PRO A 236 -0.17 -27.58 -0.30
C PRO A 236 -1.13 -27.77 -1.47
N LEU A 237 -1.03 -26.94 -2.52
CA LEU A 237 -1.89 -27.00 -3.71
C LEU A 237 -1.32 -27.84 -4.87
N GLU A 238 -0.05 -28.22 -4.81
CA GLU A 238 0.69 -28.87 -5.90
C GLU A 238 -0.02 -30.13 -6.43
N LYS A 239 -0.56 -30.98 -5.55
CA LYS A 239 -1.27 -32.21 -5.94
C LYS A 239 -2.59 -31.98 -6.69
N TYR A 240 -3.21 -30.81 -6.55
CA TYR A 240 -4.50 -30.48 -7.17
C TYR A 240 -4.36 -29.98 -8.61
N ILE A 241 -3.16 -29.51 -8.99
CA ILE A 241 -2.84 -29.07 -10.34
C ILE A 241 -2.95 -30.23 -11.35
N PRO A 242 -2.20 -31.35 -11.24
CA PRO A 242 -2.31 -32.46 -12.19
C PRO A 242 -3.65 -33.19 -12.08
N ALA A 243 -4.35 -33.08 -10.94
CA ALA A 243 -5.71 -33.59 -10.78
C ALA A 243 -6.77 -32.75 -11.52
N GLY A 244 -6.40 -31.62 -12.12
CA GLY A 244 -7.33 -30.75 -12.83
C GLY A 244 -8.38 -30.10 -11.93
N LYS A 245 -8.08 -29.89 -10.64
CA LYS A 245 -9.01 -29.36 -9.63
C LYS A 245 -8.91 -27.85 -9.42
N ILE A 246 -8.06 -27.16 -10.19
CA ILE A 246 -7.85 -25.72 -10.09
C ILE A 246 -8.23 -25.06 -11.41
N SER A 247 -9.07 -24.04 -11.33
CA SER A 247 -9.47 -23.19 -12.45
C SER A 247 -9.06 -21.75 -12.21
N LYS A 248 -8.55 -21.05 -13.25
CA LYS A 248 -8.14 -19.65 -13.16
C LYS A 248 -8.82 -18.79 -14.24
N THR A 249 -9.25 -17.58 -13.89
CA THR A 249 -9.72 -16.59 -14.87
C THR A 249 -8.55 -16.01 -15.68
N ASN A 250 -8.76 -15.75 -16.97
CA ASN A 250 -7.76 -15.13 -17.85
C ASN A 250 -6.39 -15.85 -17.79
N LEU A 251 -6.40 -17.18 -17.87
CA LEU A 251 -5.17 -17.97 -17.88
C LEU A 251 -4.41 -17.72 -19.20
N SER A 252 -3.20 -17.17 -19.11
CA SER A 252 -2.33 -16.99 -20.28
C SER A 252 -1.57 -18.27 -20.61
N ILE A 253 -1.01 -18.35 -21.82
CA ILE A 253 -0.23 -19.50 -22.26
C ILE A 253 1.08 -19.68 -21.47
N ASP A 254 1.75 -18.58 -21.12
CA ASP A 254 2.97 -18.59 -20.32
C ASP A 254 2.69 -18.97 -18.87
N GLU A 255 1.55 -18.56 -18.32
CA GLU A 255 1.07 -19.07 -17.03
C GLU A 255 0.79 -20.57 -17.12
N GLN A 256 0.04 -21.03 -18.13
CA GLN A 256 -0.31 -22.45 -18.28
C GLN A 256 0.94 -23.36 -18.35
N LYS A 257 2.04 -22.87 -18.92
CA LYS A 257 3.33 -23.58 -18.91
C LYS A 257 3.99 -23.65 -17.55
N GLN A 258 3.81 -22.63 -16.72
CA GLN A 258 4.33 -22.58 -15.36
C GLN A 258 3.48 -23.37 -14.36
N ILE A 259 2.17 -23.48 -14.60
CA ILE A 259 1.18 -24.17 -13.74
C ILE A 259 0.37 -25.17 -14.57
N GLY A 260 1.08 -26.10 -15.22
CA GLY A 260 0.51 -27.09 -16.14
C GLY A 260 -0.48 -28.03 -15.46
N GLY A 261 -1.75 -27.97 -15.85
CA GLY A 261 -2.87 -28.71 -15.25
C GLY A 261 -4.02 -27.80 -14.79
N VAL A 262 -3.75 -26.50 -14.64
CA VAL A 262 -4.79 -25.50 -14.34
C VAL A 262 -5.71 -25.27 -15.54
N LYS A 263 -7.02 -25.25 -15.28
CA LYS A 263 -8.08 -25.05 -16.28
C LYS A 263 -8.42 -23.56 -16.43
N ASN A 264 -8.98 -23.19 -17.58
CA ASN A 264 -9.68 -21.91 -17.69
C ASN A 264 -10.99 -21.95 -16.89
N ALA A 265 -11.26 -20.90 -16.12
CA ALA A 265 -12.53 -20.77 -15.41
C ALA A 265 -13.72 -20.63 -16.36
N GLY A 266 -14.87 -21.20 -15.96
CA GLY A 266 -16.15 -21.03 -16.64
C GLY A 266 -16.62 -19.56 -16.61
N SER A 267 -17.48 -19.19 -17.56
CA SER A 267 -18.02 -17.83 -17.62
C SER A 267 -18.98 -17.51 -16.47
N ASP A 268 -19.59 -18.52 -15.88
CA ASP A 268 -20.43 -18.44 -14.68
C ASP A 268 -19.63 -18.32 -13.37
N LEU A 269 -18.33 -18.63 -13.42
CA LEU A 269 -17.42 -18.66 -12.26
C LEU A 269 -17.87 -19.66 -11.18
N LEU A 270 -18.61 -20.69 -11.56
CA LEU A 270 -18.92 -21.81 -10.68
C LEU A 270 -17.82 -22.87 -10.77
N VAL A 271 -17.57 -23.56 -9.66
CA VAL A 271 -16.69 -24.72 -9.61
C VAL A 271 -17.36 -25.86 -8.83
N PRO A 272 -17.15 -27.12 -9.23
CA PRO A 272 -17.65 -28.27 -8.49
C PRO A 272 -17.06 -28.39 -7.08
N ASP A 273 -17.71 -29.23 -6.28
CA ASP A 273 -17.22 -29.67 -4.97
C ASP A 273 -15.80 -30.26 -5.05
N GLY A 274 -14.95 -29.85 -4.12
CA GLY A 274 -13.55 -30.24 -4.07
C GLY A 274 -12.66 -29.62 -5.15
N GLU A 275 -13.09 -28.51 -5.78
CA GLU A 275 -12.32 -27.69 -6.72
C GLU A 275 -12.10 -26.24 -6.24
N LEU A 276 -11.04 -25.61 -6.77
CA LEU A 276 -10.64 -24.24 -6.48
C LEU A 276 -10.81 -23.34 -7.71
N LEU A 277 -11.49 -22.21 -7.51
CA LEU A 277 -11.49 -21.07 -8.43
C LEU A 277 -10.50 -19.99 -7.98
N CYS A 278 -9.58 -19.61 -8.87
CA CYS A 278 -8.69 -18.45 -8.71
C CYS A 278 -9.13 -17.33 -9.66
N ALA A 279 -9.62 -16.22 -9.12
CA ALA A 279 -10.10 -15.09 -9.91
C ALA A 279 -9.53 -13.76 -9.43
N THR A 280 -9.19 -12.84 -10.32
CA THR A 280 -8.84 -11.48 -9.86
C THR A 280 -10.09 -10.77 -9.33
N ASN A 281 -9.94 -9.72 -8.50
CA ASN A 281 -11.07 -8.91 -8.04
C ASN A 281 -11.90 -8.39 -9.24
N TYR A 282 -11.24 -8.05 -10.34
CA TYR A 282 -11.88 -7.68 -11.61
C TYR A 282 -12.73 -8.82 -12.17
N GLY A 283 -12.16 -10.02 -12.32
CA GLY A 283 -12.84 -11.19 -12.84
C GLY A 283 -14.03 -11.61 -11.97
N LEU A 284 -13.82 -11.70 -10.66
CA LEU A 284 -14.86 -12.12 -9.72
C LEU A 284 -16.02 -11.11 -9.65
N SER A 285 -15.75 -9.81 -9.70
CA SER A 285 -16.82 -8.79 -9.65
C SER A 285 -17.88 -8.96 -10.75
N SER A 286 -17.53 -9.62 -11.87
CA SER A 286 -18.46 -9.84 -12.98
C SER A 286 -19.71 -10.62 -12.60
N VAL A 287 -19.70 -11.38 -11.49
CA VAL A 287 -20.90 -12.07 -10.97
C VAL A 287 -22.01 -11.09 -10.60
N PHE A 288 -21.67 -9.84 -10.27
CA PHE A 288 -22.62 -8.76 -9.95
C PHE A 288 -23.06 -7.97 -11.18
N SER A 289 -22.62 -8.34 -12.38
CA SER A 289 -23.13 -7.72 -13.61
C SER A 289 -24.60 -8.10 -13.83
N GLU A 290 -25.36 -7.18 -14.43
CA GLU A 290 -26.80 -7.39 -14.66
C GLU A 290 -27.10 -8.69 -15.40
N ASN A 291 -26.34 -8.98 -16.45
CA ASN A 291 -26.55 -10.17 -17.27
C ASN A 291 -26.27 -11.45 -16.48
N LYS A 292 -25.16 -11.52 -15.74
CA LYS A 292 -24.82 -12.75 -14.99
C LYS A 292 -25.77 -12.98 -13.83
N MET A 293 -26.13 -11.94 -13.08
CA MET A 293 -27.10 -12.07 -11.98
C MET A 293 -28.45 -12.59 -12.48
N LYS A 294 -28.94 -12.10 -13.63
CA LYS A 294 -30.21 -12.57 -14.21
C LYS A 294 -30.13 -13.99 -14.77
N LEU A 295 -29.02 -14.38 -15.38
CA LEU A 295 -28.88 -15.67 -16.04
C LEU A 295 -28.52 -16.80 -15.05
N ASN A 296 -27.64 -16.54 -14.10
CA ASN A 296 -26.98 -17.57 -13.29
C ASN A 296 -27.24 -17.40 -11.78
N GLY A 297 -27.82 -16.28 -11.34
CA GLY A 297 -27.80 -15.90 -9.93
C GLY A 297 -26.40 -15.53 -9.45
N LEU A 298 -26.22 -15.47 -8.12
CA LEU A 298 -24.90 -15.35 -7.51
C LEU A 298 -24.30 -16.74 -7.25
N PRO A 299 -23.01 -16.96 -7.52
CA PRO A 299 -22.35 -18.18 -7.07
C PRO A 299 -22.26 -18.20 -5.54
N SER A 300 -22.18 -19.41 -4.99
CA SER A 300 -21.97 -19.68 -3.58
C SER A 300 -20.78 -20.61 -3.43
N TYR A 301 -19.86 -20.27 -2.54
CA TYR A 301 -18.68 -21.06 -2.23
C TYR A 301 -18.67 -21.48 -0.75
N ASP A 302 -18.17 -22.66 -0.43
CA ASP A 302 -18.00 -23.07 0.98
C ASP A 302 -16.97 -22.19 1.70
N LEU A 303 -15.90 -21.80 0.98
CA LEU A 303 -14.92 -20.83 1.44
C LEU A 303 -14.65 -19.80 0.35
N ILE A 304 -14.70 -18.52 0.71
CA ILE A 304 -14.09 -17.45 -0.07
C ILE A 304 -12.90 -16.83 0.65
N VAL A 305 -11.77 -16.73 -0.05
CA VAL A 305 -10.55 -16.07 0.42
C VAL A 305 -10.36 -14.76 -0.33
N ILE A 306 -10.27 -13.66 0.41
CA ILE A 306 -9.97 -12.33 -0.13
C ILE A 306 -8.51 -12.02 0.23
N GLU A 307 -7.59 -12.32 -0.68
CA GLU A 307 -6.16 -12.08 -0.55
C GLU A 307 -5.78 -10.65 -0.95
N GLU A 308 -4.75 -10.09 -0.30
CA GLU A 308 -4.30 -8.69 -0.45
C GLU A 308 -5.46 -7.70 -0.25
N ALA A 309 -6.33 -7.99 0.72
CA ALA A 309 -7.52 -7.19 1.03
C ALA A 309 -7.23 -5.72 1.36
N SER A 310 -5.98 -5.38 1.72
CA SER A 310 -5.55 -3.98 1.88
C SER A 310 -5.63 -3.17 0.58
N GLN A 311 -5.57 -3.83 -0.58
CA GLN A 311 -5.76 -3.20 -1.90
C GLN A 311 -7.21 -3.31 -2.42
N ALA A 312 -8.16 -3.73 -1.58
CA ALA A 312 -9.57 -3.83 -1.93
C ALA A 312 -10.37 -2.66 -1.31
N PHE A 313 -11.40 -2.20 -2.01
CA PHE A 313 -12.35 -1.25 -1.42
C PHE A 313 -13.21 -1.95 -0.36
N LEU A 314 -13.79 -1.19 0.57
CA LEU A 314 -14.75 -1.74 1.53
C LEU A 314 -15.89 -2.49 0.82
N THR A 315 -16.47 -1.89 -0.22
CA THR A 315 -17.50 -2.53 -1.05
C THR A 315 -17.03 -3.85 -1.67
N THR A 316 -15.77 -3.94 -2.09
CA THR A 316 -15.21 -5.19 -2.64
C THR A 316 -15.19 -6.29 -1.60
N ILE A 317 -14.75 -5.97 -0.38
CA ILE A 317 -14.68 -6.94 0.73
C ILE A 317 -16.09 -7.43 1.09
N ALA A 318 -17.04 -6.49 1.27
CA ALA A 318 -18.44 -6.82 1.57
C ALA A 318 -19.08 -7.67 0.46
N ALA A 319 -18.87 -7.30 -0.80
CA ALA A 319 -19.43 -8.02 -1.95
C ALA A 319 -18.91 -9.45 -2.04
N PHE A 320 -17.60 -9.65 -1.93
CA PHE A 320 -17.02 -10.99 -2.04
C PHE A 320 -17.34 -11.85 -0.83
N LYS A 321 -17.33 -11.29 0.39
CA LYS A 321 -17.75 -12.03 1.59
C LYS A 321 -19.14 -12.65 1.43
N GLN A 322 -20.08 -11.98 0.77
CA GLN A 322 -21.44 -12.50 0.53
C GLN A 322 -21.48 -13.74 -0.38
N LEU A 323 -20.44 -13.99 -1.18
CA LEU A 323 -20.36 -15.17 -2.06
C LEU A 323 -19.93 -16.44 -1.31
N GLY A 324 -19.47 -16.34 -0.06
CA GLY A 324 -18.97 -17.47 0.71
C GLY A 324 -19.82 -17.81 1.93
N ASN A 325 -19.96 -19.11 2.24
CA ASN A 325 -20.48 -19.59 3.52
C ASN A 325 -19.50 -19.22 4.65
N LYS A 326 -18.20 -19.38 4.37
CA LYS A 326 -17.08 -18.95 5.21
C LYS A 326 -16.21 -17.94 4.44
N CYS A 327 -15.64 -16.97 5.15
CA CYS A 327 -14.80 -15.93 4.55
C CYS A 327 -13.46 -15.73 5.29
N LEU A 328 -12.36 -15.91 4.57
CA LEU A 328 -11.01 -15.61 5.05
C LEU A 328 -10.51 -14.31 4.40
N ILE A 329 -10.36 -13.25 5.18
CA ILE A 329 -9.91 -11.93 4.71
C ILE A 329 -8.45 -11.75 5.10
N VAL A 330 -7.54 -11.71 4.12
CA VAL A 330 -6.09 -11.66 4.36
C VAL A 330 -5.49 -10.43 3.70
N GLY A 331 -4.75 -9.65 4.47
CA GLY A 331 -4.05 -8.49 3.93
C GLY A 331 -3.15 -7.83 4.96
N ASP A 332 -2.73 -6.60 4.69
CA ASP A 332 -1.90 -5.85 5.64
C ASP A 332 -2.23 -4.35 5.58
N PRO A 333 -2.92 -3.79 6.60
CA PRO A 333 -3.24 -2.36 6.66
C PRO A 333 -2.02 -1.42 6.64
N MET A 334 -0.81 -1.94 6.90
CA MET A 334 0.44 -1.18 6.82
C MET A 334 1.13 -1.27 5.44
N GLN A 335 0.50 -1.93 4.46
CA GLN A 335 0.90 -1.93 3.04
C GLN A 335 -0.06 -1.07 2.21
N LEU A 336 0.12 -1.05 0.87
CA LEU A 336 -0.54 -0.05 0.03
C LEU A 336 -2.07 -0.26 -0.03
N PRO A 337 -2.85 0.84 0.06
CA PRO A 337 -4.27 0.86 -0.27
C PRO A 337 -4.48 0.87 -1.80
N PRO A 338 -5.74 0.74 -2.28
CA PRO A 338 -6.07 1.03 -3.68
C PRO A 338 -5.63 2.44 -4.08
N ILE A 339 -5.15 2.60 -5.31
CA ILE A 339 -4.72 3.91 -5.82
C ILE A 339 -5.93 4.75 -6.19
N VAL A 340 -6.17 5.84 -5.45
CA VAL A 340 -7.24 6.80 -5.72
C VAL A 340 -6.69 8.22 -5.83
N LYS A 341 -7.14 8.99 -6.83
CA LYS A 341 -6.83 10.42 -6.95
C LYS A 341 -7.74 11.22 -6.05
N LEU A 342 -7.23 11.73 -4.92
CA LEU A 342 -8.02 12.44 -3.91
C LEU A 342 -8.19 13.96 -4.16
N ASN A 343 -8.11 14.41 -5.41
CA ASN A 343 -8.15 15.85 -5.75
C ASN A 343 -9.58 16.41 -5.91
N ASN A 344 -10.61 15.65 -5.53
CA ASN A 344 -12.00 16.10 -5.57
C ASN A 344 -12.49 16.48 -4.17
N PRO A 345 -12.87 17.74 -3.91
CA PRO A 345 -13.36 18.18 -2.60
C PRO A 345 -14.58 17.38 -2.08
N LEU A 346 -15.41 16.84 -2.98
CA LEU A 346 -16.58 16.03 -2.61
C LEU A 346 -16.20 14.75 -1.86
N TYR A 347 -14.98 14.24 -2.08
CA TYR A 347 -14.52 13.01 -1.46
C TYR A 347 -14.39 13.11 0.06
N ASN A 348 -14.09 14.30 0.58
CA ASN A 348 -14.06 14.53 2.02
C ASN A 348 -15.48 14.45 2.62
N ALA A 349 -16.49 14.98 1.91
CA ALA A 349 -17.88 14.93 2.36
C ALA A 349 -18.46 13.51 2.32
N TRP A 350 -17.98 12.67 1.39
CA TRP A 350 -18.40 11.27 1.27
C TRP A 350 -17.60 10.30 2.15
N ASN A 351 -16.66 10.81 2.95
CA ASN A 351 -15.76 9.99 3.77
C ASN A 351 -15.07 8.86 2.98
N VAL A 352 -14.60 9.14 1.76
CA VAL A 352 -14.08 8.09 0.84
C VAL A 352 -12.94 7.26 1.41
N ASN A 353 -12.27 7.75 2.47
CA ASN A 353 -11.23 7.03 3.14
C ASN A 353 -11.73 5.69 3.71
N THR A 354 -12.98 5.58 4.15
CA THR A 354 -13.52 4.30 4.63
C THR A 354 -13.58 3.25 3.52
N GLN A 355 -13.88 3.69 2.30
CA GLN A 355 -13.87 2.86 1.11
C GLN A 355 -12.45 2.49 0.70
N ILE A 356 -11.53 3.46 0.67
CA ILE A 356 -10.13 3.23 0.26
C ILE A 356 -9.41 2.33 1.25
N GLU A 357 -9.60 2.56 2.54
CA GLU A 357 -9.02 1.80 3.63
C GLU A 357 -9.84 0.54 3.95
N GLY A 358 -10.38 -0.14 2.93
CA GLY A 358 -11.40 -1.18 3.08
C GLY A 358 -11.08 -2.22 4.15
N LEU A 359 -9.89 -2.84 4.10
CA LEU A 359 -9.46 -3.80 5.12
C LEU A 359 -9.37 -3.19 6.52
N LYS A 360 -8.81 -1.98 6.64
CA LYS A 360 -8.68 -1.29 7.93
C LYS A 360 -10.06 -0.93 8.48
N THR A 361 -10.95 -0.40 7.65
CA THR A 361 -12.35 -0.13 8.02
C THR A 361 -13.06 -1.40 8.48
N PHE A 362 -12.90 -2.50 7.75
CA PHE A 362 -13.51 -3.78 8.09
C PHE A 362 -12.97 -4.35 9.41
N ALA A 363 -11.65 -4.30 9.61
CA ALA A 363 -10.98 -4.81 10.80
C ALA A 363 -11.23 -3.98 12.07
N LEU A 364 -11.40 -2.67 11.93
CA LEU A 364 -11.60 -1.75 13.06
C LEU A 364 -13.08 -1.42 13.31
N GLY A 365 -13.96 -1.68 12.34
CA GLY A 365 -15.39 -1.40 12.41
C GLY A 365 -16.27 -2.62 12.69
N SER A 366 -15.75 -3.83 12.52
CA SER A 366 -16.48 -5.09 12.77
C SER A 366 -16.01 -5.77 14.06
N ASN A 367 -16.82 -6.73 14.53
CA ASN A 367 -16.47 -7.61 15.65
C ASN A 367 -15.85 -8.95 15.20
N ILE A 368 -15.37 -9.02 13.95
CA ILE A 368 -14.82 -10.25 13.39
C ILE A 368 -13.48 -10.56 14.07
N LYS A 369 -13.27 -11.84 14.41
CA LYS A 369 -12.00 -12.29 15.00
C LYS A 369 -10.84 -11.96 14.06
N ALA A 370 -9.82 -11.33 14.62
CA ALA A 370 -8.64 -10.90 13.87
C ALA A 370 -7.35 -11.48 14.45
N TYR A 371 -6.46 -11.92 13.57
CA TYR A 371 -5.12 -12.40 13.88
C TYR A 371 -4.04 -11.54 13.21
N ARG A 372 -2.84 -11.48 13.82
CA ARG A 372 -1.63 -10.93 13.21
C ARG A 372 -0.51 -11.96 13.26
N ILE A 373 0.06 -12.31 12.11
CA ILE A 373 1.24 -13.18 12.08
C ILE A 373 2.48 -12.37 12.42
N VAL A 374 3.27 -12.81 13.40
CA VAL A 374 4.43 -12.05 13.93
C VAL A 374 5.79 -12.63 13.54
N THR A 375 5.84 -13.75 12.83
CA THR A 375 7.09 -14.38 12.38
C THR A 375 7.27 -14.28 10.87
N THR A 376 8.42 -13.80 10.39
CA THR A 376 8.75 -13.69 8.95
C THR A 376 9.80 -14.71 8.52
N PHE A 377 9.56 -15.34 7.36
CA PHE A 377 10.46 -16.30 6.72
C PHE A 377 11.33 -15.65 5.63
N ARG A 378 11.01 -14.41 5.24
CA ARG A 378 11.71 -13.70 4.14
C ARG A 378 12.86 -12.85 4.66
N LEU A 379 12.55 -11.95 5.59
CA LEU A 379 13.47 -10.91 6.05
C LEU A 379 14.54 -11.54 6.94
N THR A 380 15.77 -11.05 6.83
CA THR A 380 16.84 -11.41 7.76
C THR A 380 16.56 -10.84 9.16
N ASP A 381 17.28 -11.31 10.17
CA ASP A 381 17.11 -10.82 11.54
C ASP A 381 17.33 -9.29 11.64
N LYS A 382 18.35 -8.78 10.95
CA LYS A 382 18.63 -7.33 10.85
C LYS A 382 17.49 -6.57 10.20
N SER A 383 16.96 -7.08 9.09
CA SER A 383 15.84 -6.44 8.38
C SER A 383 14.55 -6.48 9.22
N ALA A 384 14.23 -7.61 9.84
CA ALA A 384 13.06 -7.75 10.71
C ALA A 384 13.13 -6.83 11.93
N ALA A 385 14.31 -6.69 12.55
CA ALA A 385 14.52 -5.80 13.69
C ALA A 385 14.24 -4.32 13.38
N LEU A 386 14.41 -3.89 12.12
CA LEU A 386 14.01 -2.57 11.65
C LEU A 386 12.53 -2.51 11.29
N THR A 387 12.03 -3.51 10.55
CA THR A 387 10.64 -3.58 10.08
C THR A 387 9.63 -3.69 11.23
N LYS A 388 10.03 -4.20 12.42
CA LYS A 388 9.16 -4.30 13.60
C LYS A 388 8.55 -2.96 14.03
N ILE A 389 9.14 -1.83 13.65
CA ILE A 389 8.58 -0.50 13.93
C ILE A 389 7.16 -0.30 13.38
N PHE A 390 6.78 -1.01 12.32
CA PHE A 390 5.44 -0.92 11.70
C PHE A 390 4.42 -1.91 12.30
N TYR A 391 4.88 -2.92 13.04
CA TYR A 391 4.04 -4.06 13.46
C TYR A 391 4.05 -4.35 14.96
N GLY A 392 4.96 -3.74 15.71
CA GLY A 392 5.19 -3.98 17.12
C GLY A 392 6.39 -4.89 17.40
N ASN A 393 6.80 -4.94 18.66
CA ASN A 393 8.08 -5.55 19.07
C ASN A 393 8.17 -7.07 18.88
N LYS A 394 7.04 -7.77 18.71
CA LYS A 394 7.00 -9.23 18.54
C LYS A 394 7.27 -9.68 17.10
N PHE A 395 7.40 -8.74 16.14
CA PHE A 395 7.72 -9.08 14.77
C PHE A 395 9.20 -9.52 14.63
N ILE A 396 9.42 -10.81 14.40
CA ILE A 396 10.75 -11.43 14.38
C ILE A 396 10.97 -12.30 13.14
N SER A 397 12.24 -12.50 12.77
CA SER A 397 12.64 -13.42 11.71
C SER A 397 12.77 -14.85 12.25
N VAL A 398 12.25 -15.80 11.48
CA VAL A 398 12.47 -17.26 11.64
C VAL A 398 13.18 -17.85 10.42
N LYS A 399 13.84 -16.97 9.64
CA LYS A 399 14.56 -17.33 8.42
C LYS A 399 15.77 -18.19 8.76
N LYS A 400 15.84 -19.38 8.17
CA LYS A 400 16.97 -20.31 8.34
C LYS A 400 18.03 -20.19 7.25
N GLU A 401 17.60 -19.93 6.02
CA GLU A 401 18.47 -19.89 4.85
C GLU A 401 18.74 -18.45 4.41
N TYR A 402 20.02 -18.08 4.41
CA TYR A 402 20.52 -16.77 4.00
C TYR A 402 21.12 -16.87 2.60
N GLN A 403 21.05 -15.76 1.85
CA GLN A 403 21.69 -15.72 0.53
C GLN A 403 23.18 -15.48 0.68
N ASP A 404 23.97 -16.31 0.03
CA ASP A 404 25.42 -16.17 -0.01
C ASP A 404 25.83 -15.10 -1.03
N PHE A 405 26.51 -14.07 -0.53
CA PHE A 405 27.15 -13.04 -1.34
C PHE A 405 28.65 -12.89 -1.02
N SER A 406 29.27 -13.90 -0.42
CA SER A 406 30.66 -13.87 0.05
C SER A 406 31.69 -13.57 -1.04
N GLU A 407 31.49 -14.06 -2.27
CA GLU A 407 32.38 -13.78 -3.40
C GLU A 407 32.34 -12.31 -3.84
N ALA A 408 31.37 -11.50 -3.41
CA ALA A 408 31.24 -10.11 -3.84
C ALA A 408 32.48 -9.29 -3.49
N GLY A 409 33.09 -9.54 -2.33
CA GLY A 409 34.26 -8.80 -1.84
C GLY A 409 33.97 -7.33 -1.54
N SER A 410 32.70 -6.98 -1.30
CA SER A 410 32.23 -5.61 -1.06
C SER A 410 31.29 -5.57 0.12
N SER A 411 31.38 -4.52 0.94
CA SER A 411 30.51 -4.35 2.12
C SER A 411 29.06 -4.02 1.77
N LEU A 412 28.79 -3.67 0.50
CA LEU A 412 27.41 -3.54 -0.02
C LEU A 412 26.67 -4.89 -0.04
N PHE A 413 27.39 -6.00 0.12
CA PHE A 413 26.85 -7.36 0.09
C PHE A 413 27.10 -8.06 1.44
N SER A 414 26.31 -7.70 2.44
CA SER A 414 26.34 -8.35 3.76
C SER A 414 25.81 -9.78 3.69
N ASN A 415 26.58 -10.75 4.20
CA ASN A 415 26.14 -12.15 4.35
C ASN A 415 25.03 -12.32 5.39
N GLU A 416 24.96 -11.43 6.37
CA GLU A 416 23.85 -11.37 7.36
C GLU A 416 22.63 -10.61 6.79
N GLY A 417 22.75 -10.10 5.57
CA GLY A 417 21.78 -9.19 4.95
C GLY A 417 21.59 -7.90 5.74
N GLY A 418 20.37 -7.36 5.72
CA GLY A 418 19.96 -6.17 6.45
C GLY A 418 19.56 -5.01 5.54
N VAL A 419 19.50 -3.81 6.10
CA VAL A 419 19.20 -2.59 5.34
C VAL A 419 20.35 -1.61 5.46
N LEU A 420 20.86 -1.20 4.30
CA LEU A 420 21.95 -0.24 4.15
C LEU A 420 21.38 1.11 3.73
N PHE A 421 21.93 2.21 4.26
CA PHE A 421 21.57 3.56 3.85
C PHE A 421 22.80 4.34 3.38
N THR A 422 22.69 5.01 2.22
CA THR A 422 23.70 5.94 1.73
C THR A 422 23.06 7.22 1.21
N CYS A 423 23.78 8.33 1.37
CA CYS A 423 23.37 9.65 0.92
C CYS A 423 24.39 10.21 -0.07
N THR A 424 23.98 10.45 -1.32
CA THR A 424 24.89 10.92 -2.38
C THR A 424 25.12 12.43 -2.34
N ASN A 425 24.19 13.19 -1.73
CA ASN A 425 24.13 14.66 -1.77
C ASN A 425 24.08 15.26 -3.20
N ASP A 426 23.71 14.47 -4.20
CA ASP A 426 23.65 14.89 -5.60
C ASP A 426 22.25 15.38 -5.99
N LEU A 427 21.98 16.66 -5.75
CA LEU A 427 20.67 17.30 -5.94
C LEU A 427 20.45 17.85 -7.36
N LYS A 428 21.26 17.48 -8.36
CA LYS A 428 21.34 18.14 -9.68
C LYS A 428 19.99 18.48 -10.32
N ASP A 429 19.17 17.47 -10.61
CA ASP A 429 17.91 17.64 -11.36
C ASP A 429 16.68 17.02 -10.69
N GLY A 430 16.87 16.33 -9.56
CA GLY A 430 15.82 15.60 -8.84
C GLY A 430 15.22 14.43 -9.62
N LEU A 431 15.71 14.12 -10.83
CA LEU A 431 15.30 12.98 -11.65
C LEU A 431 16.26 11.81 -11.43
N TYR A 432 17.56 12.07 -11.49
CA TYR A 432 18.62 11.08 -11.49
C TYR A 432 19.98 11.65 -11.08
N SER A 433 20.77 10.89 -10.31
CA SER A 433 22.12 11.24 -9.88
C SER A 433 23.20 10.40 -10.56
N ASP A 434 24.30 11.05 -10.96
CA ASP A 434 25.50 10.37 -11.48
C ASP A 434 26.22 9.59 -10.36
N THR A 435 26.19 10.11 -9.14
CA THR A 435 26.73 9.39 -7.97
C THR A 435 25.90 8.14 -7.70
N ALA A 436 24.56 8.25 -7.63
CA ALA A 436 23.67 7.10 -7.45
C ALA A 436 23.85 6.07 -8.58
N ASN A 437 23.99 6.53 -9.82
CA ASN A 437 24.30 5.67 -10.98
C ASN A 437 25.52 4.78 -10.73
N ASN A 438 26.60 5.34 -10.20
CA ASN A 438 27.84 4.60 -10.00
C ASN A 438 27.69 3.52 -8.93
N ILE A 439 26.93 3.80 -7.87
CA ILE A 439 26.62 2.81 -6.83
C ILE A 439 25.75 1.69 -7.41
N ILE A 440 24.70 2.05 -8.15
CA ILE A 440 23.79 1.07 -8.78
C ILE A 440 24.57 0.20 -9.78
N ARG A 441 25.41 0.80 -10.64
CA ARG A 441 26.29 0.06 -11.57
C ARG A 441 27.19 -0.92 -10.84
N LEU A 442 27.84 -0.49 -9.76
CA LEU A 442 28.70 -1.36 -8.98
C LEU A 442 27.95 -2.60 -8.47
N VAL A 443 26.73 -2.43 -7.97
CA VAL A 443 25.90 -3.56 -7.50
C VAL A 443 25.48 -4.45 -8.66
N VAL A 444 24.95 -3.87 -9.75
CA VAL A 444 24.49 -4.61 -10.94
C VAL A 444 25.63 -5.40 -11.56
N ASP A 445 26.78 -4.78 -11.81
CA ASP A 445 27.94 -5.42 -12.45
C ASP A 445 28.50 -6.55 -11.56
N THR A 446 28.51 -6.36 -10.23
CA THR A 446 28.94 -7.39 -9.29
C THR A 446 27.97 -8.57 -9.29
N MET A 447 26.67 -8.32 -9.25
CA MET A 447 25.66 -9.38 -9.30
C MET A 447 25.66 -10.11 -10.64
N GLN A 448 25.75 -9.41 -11.76
CA GLN A 448 25.81 -10.05 -13.07
C GLN A 448 27.05 -10.94 -13.21
N LYS A 449 28.22 -10.48 -12.74
CA LYS A 449 29.48 -11.22 -12.90
C LYS A 449 29.60 -12.42 -11.96
N LYS A 450 29.11 -12.31 -10.73
CA LYS A 450 29.34 -13.32 -9.68
C LYS A 450 28.08 -14.11 -9.31
N TYR A 451 26.91 -13.57 -9.60
CA TYR A 451 25.61 -14.08 -9.15
C TYR A 451 24.52 -13.95 -10.23
N PRO A 452 24.75 -14.42 -11.48
CA PRO A 452 23.81 -14.22 -12.59
C PRO A 452 22.44 -14.85 -12.34
N GLU A 453 22.37 -15.94 -11.56
CA GLU A 453 21.13 -16.64 -11.19
C GLU A 453 20.31 -15.94 -10.09
N ARG A 454 20.80 -14.81 -9.55
CA ARG A 454 20.10 -14.07 -8.48
C ARG A 454 19.18 -13.02 -9.06
N SER A 455 18.19 -12.64 -8.25
CA SER A 455 17.22 -11.60 -8.61
C SER A 455 17.54 -10.26 -7.95
N LEU A 456 17.44 -9.18 -8.73
CA LEU A 456 17.66 -7.80 -8.28
C LEU A 456 16.45 -6.92 -8.62
N ALA A 457 15.95 -6.16 -7.64
CA ALA A 457 15.00 -5.07 -7.89
C ALA A 457 15.64 -3.69 -7.70
N ILE A 458 15.47 -2.79 -8.67
CA ILE A 458 15.71 -1.35 -8.51
C ILE A 458 14.36 -0.65 -8.43
N ILE A 459 14.11 -0.03 -7.28
CA ILE A 459 12.82 0.47 -6.85
C ILE A 459 12.93 1.98 -6.70
N THR A 460 12.00 2.72 -7.29
CA THR A 460 11.92 4.17 -7.10
C THR A 460 10.48 4.65 -7.20
N PRO A 461 10.02 5.64 -6.42
CA PRO A 461 8.62 6.06 -6.43
C PRO A 461 8.20 6.81 -7.72
N PHE A 462 9.15 7.21 -8.57
CA PHE A 462 8.88 8.07 -9.71
C PHE A 462 9.04 7.38 -11.07
N ARG A 463 8.00 7.49 -11.93
CA ARG A 463 7.92 6.79 -13.22
C ARG A 463 8.97 7.22 -14.25
N ASP A 464 9.33 8.49 -14.26
CA ASP A 464 10.38 9.07 -15.09
C ASP A 464 11.78 8.63 -14.62
N THR A 465 12.03 8.53 -13.31
CA THR A 465 13.26 7.90 -12.78
C THR A 465 13.34 6.43 -13.18
N VAL A 466 12.23 5.68 -13.11
CA VAL A 466 12.17 4.29 -13.64
C VAL A 466 12.56 4.25 -15.12
N LYS A 467 12.04 5.15 -15.96
CA LYS A 467 12.39 5.19 -17.39
C LYS A 467 13.90 5.41 -17.58
N GLU A 468 14.50 6.30 -16.78
CA GLU A 468 15.90 6.66 -16.91
C GLU A 468 16.85 5.54 -16.44
N LEU A 469 16.47 4.83 -15.38
CA LEU A 469 17.13 3.61 -14.91
C LEU A 469 17.02 2.47 -15.94
N GLN A 470 15.82 2.23 -16.49
CA GLN A 470 15.61 1.18 -17.50
C GLN A 470 16.47 1.39 -18.75
N LYS A 471 16.63 2.64 -19.22
CA LYS A 471 17.53 2.94 -20.36
C LYS A 471 18.98 2.54 -20.10
N ARG A 472 19.43 2.55 -18.84
CA ARG A 472 20.82 2.24 -18.45
C ARG A 472 21.04 0.79 -18.09
N PHE A 473 20.05 0.17 -17.46
CA PHE A 473 20.17 -1.11 -16.77
C PHE A 473 19.18 -2.17 -17.26
N SER A 474 18.52 -1.97 -18.41
CA SER A 474 17.71 -3.01 -19.08
C SER A 474 18.27 -3.28 -20.47
N LEU A 475 19.49 -3.79 -20.50
CA LEU A 475 20.21 -4.19 -21.71
C LEU A 475 19.85 -5.63 -22.10
N ALA A 476 19.84 -5.94 -23.39
CA ALA A 476 19.44 -7.25 -23.92
C ALA A 476 20.41 -8.39 -23.56
N ASP A 477 21.67 -8.06 -23.27
CA ASP A 477 22.76 -9.02 -23.01
C ASP A 477 23.01 -9.26 -21.50
N MET A 478 22.00 -9.06 -20.65
CA MET A 478 22.11 -9.36 -19.21
C MET A 478 21.48 -10.70 -18.85
N ASP A 479 22.29 -11.57 -18.26
CA ASP A 479 21.82 -12.83 -17.66
C ASP A 479 21.12 -12.61 -16.31
N LEU A 480 21.42 -11.50 -15.63
CA LEU A 480 20.86 -11.17 -14.32
C LEU A 480 19.36 -10.83 -14.43
N ASP A 481 18.53 -11.47 -13.61
CA ASP A 481 17.10 -11.11 -13.50
C ASP A 481 16.94 -9.77 -12.76
N ILE A 482 16.88 -8.69 -13.55
CA ILE A 482 16.70 -7.32 -13.07
C ILE A 482 15.29 -6.80 -13.33
N THR A 483 14.62 -6.38 -12.24
CA THR A 483 13.35 -5.67 -12.27
C THR A 483 13.56 -4.21 -11.88
N ILE A 484 13.11 -3.28 -12.73
CA ILE A 484 13.20 -1.84 -12.47
C ILE A 484 11.81 -1.24 -12.56
N GLU A 485 11.21 -0.91 -11.43
CA GLU A 485 9.81 -0.47 -11.37
C GLU A 485 9.49 0.46 -10.19
N THR A 486 8.29 1.02 -10.21
CA THR A 486 7.75 1.80 -9.09
C THR A 486 7.34 0.93 -7.91
N ILE A 487 7.37 1.49 -6.70
CA ILE A 487 6.95 0.80 -5.45
C ILE A 487 5.57 0.14 -5.60
N ASP A 488 4.60 0.81 -6.22
CA ASP A 488 3.24 0.30 -6.41
C ASP A 488 3.17 -0.96 -7.28
N ARG A 489 4.16 -1.19 -8.15
CA ARG A 489 4.18 -2.30 -9.11
C ARG A 489 4.94 -3.53 -8.64
N ILE A 490 5.71 -3.40 -7.57
CA ILE A 490 6.51 -4.48 -7.00
C ILE A 490 5.89 -5.10 -5.75
N GLN A 491 4.67 -4.68 -5.36
CA GLN A 491 3.98 -5.32 -4.26
C GLN A 491 3.78 -6.81 -4.55
N GLY A 492 3.88 -7.64 -3.51
CA GLY A 492 3.92 -9.11 -3.63
C GLY A 492 5.27 -9.68 -4.09
N MET A 493 6.09 -8.92 -4.83
CA MET A 493 7.38 -9.41 -5.32
C MET A 493 8.36 -9.72 -4.19
N THR A 494 9.21 -10.71 -4.45
CA THR A 494 10.36 -11.08 -3.62
C THR A 494 11.59 -11.13 -4.52
N VAL A 495 12.70 -10.54 -4.07
CA VAL A 495 14.00 -10.56 -4.77
C VAL A 495 15.12 -10.90 -3.80
N ASP A 496 16.28 -11.32 -4.30
CA ASP A 496 17.43 -11.61 -3.45
C ASP A 496 18.11 -10.35 -2.95
N TYR A 497 18.16 -9.31 -3.79
CA TYR A 497 18.70 -8.00 -3.46
C TYR A 497 17.76 -6.89 -3.93
N ALA A 498 17.56 -5.85 -3.13
CA ALA A 498 16.75 -4.70 -3.50
C ALA A 498 17.53 -3.39 -3.36
N ILE A 499 17.32 -2.47 -4.29
CA ILE A 499 17.81 -1.09 -4.23
C ILE A 499 16.59 -0.18 -4.18
N LEU A 500 16.46 0.64 -3.14
CA LEU A 500 15.49 1.74 -3.09
C LEU A 500 16.20 3.05 -3.41
N TYR A 501 15.99 3.58 -4.61
CA TYR A 501 16.55 4.85 -5.04
C TYR A 501 15.54 6.00 -4.88
N ILE A 502 15.93 6.99 -4.08
CA ILE A 502 15.17 8.20 -3.76
C ILE A 502 15.91 9.39 -4.37
N PRO A 503 15.50 9.85 -5.56
CA PRO A 503 16.13 11.01 -6.18
C PRO A 503 15.80 12.28 -5.39
N GLY A 504 16.53 13.36 -5.66
CA GLY A 504 16.48 14.63 -4.92
C GLY A 504 15.20 15.46 -5.02
N ARG A 505 14.02 14.85 -4.92
CA ARG A 505 12.70 15.50 -4.99
C ARG A 505 11.65 14.81 -4.14
N ASN A 506 10.71 15.61 -3.65
CA ASN A 506 9.47 15.19 -2.98
C ASN A 506 9.64 13.99 -2.00
N PRO A 507 10.45 14.14 -0.94
CA PRO A 507 10.71 13.06 0.01
C PRO A 507 9.43 12.57 0.71
N GLY A 508 8.46 13.45 0.98
CA GLY A 508 7.20 13.07 1.62
C GLY A 508 6.38 12.05 0.81
N PHE A 509 6.34 12.20 -0.52
CA PHE A 509 5.73 11.18 -1.39
C PHE A 509 6.60 9.92 -1.49
N ALA A 510 7.92 10.09 -1.60
CA ALA A 510 8.84 8.98 -1.78
C ALA A 510 8.94 8.04 -0.56
N LEU A 511 8.78 8.62 0.63
CA LEU A 511 8.96 7.99 1.94
C LEU A 511 7.65 7.97 2.75
N GLU A 512 6.50 8.00 2.07
CA GLU A 512 5.22 7.67 2.71
C GLU A 512 5.34 6.29 3.37
N GLU A 513 4.79 6.14 4.58
CA GLU A 513 5.09 5.04 5.48
C GLU A 513 4.81 3.66 4.87
N ARG A 514 3.66 3.48 4.22
CA ARG A 514 3.27 2.20 3.62
C ARG A 514 4.10 1.88 2.38
N ARG A 515 4.36 2.88 1.53
CA ARG A 515 5.29 2.76 0.38
C ARG A 515 6.68 2.35 0.84
N PHE A 516 7.19 3.00 1.88
CA PHE A 516 8.51 2.72 2.42
C PHE A 516 8.59 1.30 3.00
N ASN A 517 7.59 0.90 3.79
CA ASN A 517 7.47 -0.45 4.33
C ASN A 517 7.41 -1.52 3.23
N VAL A 518 6.66 -1.30 2.15
CA VAL A 518 6.66 -2.20 0.99
C VAL A 518 8.05 -2.25 0.34
N ALA A 519 8.66 -1.11 0.04
CA ALA A 519 9.94 -1.05 -0.67
C ALA A 519 11.08 -1.73 0.12
N THR A 520 11.14 -1.56 1.44
CA THR A 520 12.23 -2.11 2.26
C THR A 520 12.07 -3.59 2.61
N SER A 521 10.89 -4.17 2.37
CA SER A 521 10.55 -5.56 2.73
C SER A 521 10.51 -6.55 1.55
N ARG A 522 11.07 -6.16 0.39
CA ARG A 522 11.10 -7.01 -0.82
C ARG A 522 12.28 -7.99 -0.85
N SER A 523 13.39 -7.64 -0.20
CA SER A 523 14.64 -8.39 -0.28
C SER A 523 14.68 -9.59 0.66
N ARG A 524 15.29 -10.69 0.20
CA ARG A 524 15.64 -11.87 1.03
C ARG A 524 16.98 -11.70 1.74
N SER A 525 17.81 -10.75 1.31
CA SER A 525 19.13 -10.48 1.89
C SER A 525 19.26 -9.03 2.29
N THR A 526 19.59 -8.16 1.33
CA THR A 526 19.95 -6.77 1.57
C THR A 526 19.02 -5.83 0.83
N THR A 527 18.58 -4.78 1.51
CA THR A 527 17.97 -3.61 0.89
C THR A 527 18.95 -2.45 0.98
N LEU A 528 19.43 -1.94 -0.16
CA LEU A 528 20.27 -0.74 -0.24
C LEU A 528 19.40 0.49 -0.56
N ILE A 529 19.27 1.39 0.42
CA ILE A 529 18.60 2.67 0.25
C ILE A 529 19.62 3.71 -0.20
N ILE A 530 19.42 4.28 -1.37
CA ILE A 530 20.24 5.35 -1.95
C ILE A 530 19.37 6.60 -1.99
N SER A 531 19.76 7.63 -1.24
CA SER A 531 19.08 8.93 -1.26
C SER A 531 20.00 10.01 -1.80
N ASP A 532 19.48 10.84 -2.70
CA ASP A 532 20.22 12.05 -3.10
C ASP A 532 20.13 13.18 -2.07
N MET A 533 19.12 13.10 -1.19
CA MET A 533 18.89 14.08 -0.13
C MET A 533 19.37 13.57 1.23
N PRO A 534 20.01 14.43 2.05
CA PRO A 534 20.35 14.09 3.42
C PRO A 534 19.09 13.98 4.28
N LEU A 535 19.17 13.13 5.31
CA LEU A 535 18.11 12.86 6.29
C LEU A 535 17.48 14.12 6.91
N GLN A 536 18.28 15.19 7.07
CA GLN A 536 17.82 16.46 7.62
C GLN A 536 16.75 17.15 6.77
N HIS A 537 16.64 16.84 5.47
CA HIS A 537 15.64 17.41 4.57
C HIS A 537 14.32 16.61 4.53
N PHE A 538 14.18 15.57 5.36
CA PHE A 538 12.98 14.72 5.42
C PHE A 538 11.90 15.28 6.37
N HIS A 539 11.59 16.58 6.25
CA HIS A 539 10.68 17.27 7.18
C HIS A 539 9.23 16.78 7.15
N SER A 540 8.77 16.24 6.01
CA SER A 540 7.40 15.75 5.80
C SER A 540 7.27 14.23 5.91
N VAL A 541 8.32 13.55 6.36
CA VAL A 541 8.38 12.08 6.45
C VAL A 541 7.92 11.61 7.83
N SER A 542 7.27 10.45 7.88
CA SER A 542 6.80 9.86 9.15
C SER A 542 7.95 9.67 10.16
N PRO A 543 7.71 9.94 11.47
CA PRO A 543 8.68 9.62 12.52
C PRO A 543 9.15 8.17 12.51
N ASN A 544 8.27 7.22 12.16
CA ASN A 544 8.62 5.79 12.06
C ASN A 544 9.68 5.56 10.98
N VAL A 545 9.50 6.16 9.80
CA VAL A 545 10.45 6.04 8.70
C VAL A 545 11.79 6.73 9.03
N ILE A 546 11.76 7.90 9.69
CA ILE A 546 12.99 8.57 10.14
C ILE A 546 13.74 7.70 11.16
N GLN A 547 13.02 7.09 12.11
CA GLN A 547 13.61 6.20 13.10
C GLN A 547 14.19 4.95 12.44
N PHE A 548 13.48 4.35 11.48
CA PHE A 548 13.96 3.22 10.70
C PHE A 548 15.29 3.55 10.02
N ILE A 549 15.37 4.66 9.27
CA ILE A 549 16.58 5.02 8.52
C ILE A 549 17.75 5.34 9.47
N LYS A 550 17.49 5.97 10.62
CA LYS A 550 18.52 6.22 11.65
C LYS A 550 19.10 4.94 12.26
N GLN A 551 18.35 3.84 12.21
CA GLN A 551 18.75 2.53 12.68
C GLN A 551 19.31 1.65 11.55
N CYS A 552 19.40 2.14 10.31
CA CYS A 552 20.07 1.40 9.25
C CYS A 552 21.59 1.47 9.42
N ASP A 553 22.27 0.44 8.92
CA ASP A 553 23.72 0.49 8.73
C ASP A 553 24.05 1.50 7.62
N THR A 554 25.01 2.40 7.86
CA THR A 554 25.32 3.48 6.91
C THR A 554 26.53 3.16 6.05
N VAL A 555 26.46 3.48 4.76
CA VAL A 555 27.56 3.29 3.81
C VAL A 555 28.24 4.64 3.54
N ASP A 556 29.55 4.70 3.77
CA ASP A 556 30.36 5.88 3.48
C ASP A 556 30.72 6.02 1.99
N ASN A 557 31.38 7.12 1.62
CA ASN A 557 31.80 7.39 0.24
C ASN A 557 32.85 6.40 -0.30
N ASN A 558 33.50 5.61 0.57
CA ASN A 558 34.46 4.57 0.20
C ASN A 558 33.83 3.17 0.19
N TYR A 559 32.49 3.09 0.22
CA TYR A 559 31.74 1.83 0.30
C TYR A 559 32.13 0.98 1.51
N LYS A 560 32.39 1.61 2.66
CA LYS A 560 32.52 0.94 3.95
C LYS A 560 31.23 1.09 4.74
N VAL A 561 30.77 -0.02 5.31
CA VAL A 561 29.60 -0.05 6.20
C VAL A 561 30.02 0.30 7.63
N VAL A 562 29.30 1.25 8.22
CA VAL A 562 29.34 1.58 9.64
C VAL A 562 28.07 1.01 10.27
N SER A 563 28.24 -0.01 11.11
CA SER A 563 27.12 -0.66 11.77
C SER A 563 26.46 0.23 12.82
N SER A 564 25.15 0.26 12.78
CA SER A 564 24.30 0.86 13.81
C SER A 564 24.04 -0.17 14.92
N GLN A 565 23.96 0.26 16.19
CA GLN A 565 23.66 -0.64 17.31
C GLN A 565 22.17 -1.01 17.32
N VAL A 566 21.74 -1.88 16.39
CA VAL A 566 20.40 -2.48 16.43
C VAL A 566 20.42 -3.67 17.37
N VAL A 567 19.66 -3.61 18.46
CA VAL A 567 19.45 -4.76 19.35
C VAL A 567 18.55 -5.75 18.63
N VAL A 568 19.13 -6.89 18.24
CA VAL A 568 18.37 -8.04 17.72
C VAL A 568 17.81 -8.80 18.93
N ASP A 569 16.50 -8.71 19.14
CA ASP A 569 15.82 -9.48 20.18
C ASP A 569 15.88 -10.96 19.78
N LYS A 570 16.49 -11.81 20.62
CA LYS A 570 16.44 -13.27 20.44
C LYS A 570 15.05 -13.77 20.83
N PRO A 571 14.48 -14.78 20.15
CA PRO A 571 13.20 -15.35 20.55
C PRO A 571 13.31 -15.90 21.98
N GLU A 572 12.50 -15.38 22.91
CA GLU A 572 12.27 -16.04 24.19
C GLU A 572 11.60 -17.39 23.90
N LYS A 573 12.18 -18.46 24.46
CA LYS A 573 11.81 -19.86 24.15
C LYS A 573 10.48 -20.33 24.76
N ASP A 574 9.68 -19.46 25.35
CA ASP A 574 8.42 -19.85 26.00
C ASP A 574 7.28 -18.91 25.61
N VAL A 575 6.64 -19.21 24.49
CA VAL A 575 5.24 -18.80 24.27
C VAL A 575 4.40 -20.05 24.53
N GLN A 576 4.06 -20.29 25.79
CA GLN A 576 3.01 -21.25 26.12
C GLN A 576 1.64 -20.67 25.75
N PRO A 577 0.71 -21.48 25.21
CA PRO A 577 -0.65 -21.03 24.93
C PRO A 577 -1.37 -20.74 26.24
N ILE A 578 -1.81 -19.50 26.45
CA ILE A 578 -2.70 -19.17 27.57
C ILE A 578 -4.11 -19.63 27.19
N LEU A 579 -4.41 -20.88 27.54
CA LEU A 579 -5.76 -21.38 27.77
C LEU A 579 -5.83 -21.70 29.26
N GLU A 580 -6.38 -20.77 30.05
CA GLU A 580 -7.31 -21.11 31.13
C GLU A 580 -7.86 -19.84 31.80
N SER A 581 -9.19 -19.82 31.91
CA SER A 581 -9.96 -18.94 32.77
C SER A 581 -9.58 -19.17 34.23
N SER A 582 -9.12 -18.13 34.93
CA SER A 582 -9.04 -18.16 36.39
C SER A 582 -9.70 -16.91 36.98
N THR A 583 -10.91 -17.12 37.48
CA THR A 583 -11.61 -16.29 38.45
C THR A 583 -10.74 -16.08 39.68
N VAL A 584 -10.35 -14.84 39.98
CA VAL A 584 -9.62 -14.52 41.22
C VAL A 584 -10.60 -14.04 42.28
N LYS A 585 -10.73 -14.85 43.34
CA LYS A 585 -11.39 -14.52 44.60
C LYS A 585 -10.64 -13.39 45.31
N THR A 586 -11.41 -12.48 45.89
CA THR A 586 -10.95 -11.44 46.82
C THR A 586 -10.46 -12.07 48.11
N ASP A 587 -9.19 -11.82 48.47
CA ASP A 587 -8.73 -11.95 49.85
C ASP A 587 -7.81 -10.79 50.25
N ASN A 588 -8.04 -10.34 51.48
CA ASN A 588 -7.60 -9.07 52.07
C ASN A 588 -6.08 -8.91 52.18
N ILE A 589 -5.52 -7.87 51.54
CA ILE A 589 -4.17 -7.37 51.85
C ILE A 589 -4.31 -6.06 52.62
N LYS A 590 -4.03 -6.11 53.93
CA LYS A 590 -3.84 -4.94 54.80
C LYS A 590 -2.55 -4.20 54.40
N VAL A 591 -2.71 -2.98 53.87
CA VAL A 591 -1.60 -2.07 53.55
C VAL A 591 -1.10 -1.40 54.84
N LYS A 592 0.19 -1.56 55.14
CA LYS A 592 0.88 -0.82 56.20
C LYS A 592 1.45 0.46 55.60
N VAL A 593 0.90 1.61 55.96
CA VAL A 593 1.34 2.93 55.46
C VAL A 593 2.75 3.22 55.97
N VAL A 594 3.73 3.26 55.05
CA VAL A 594 5.08 3.74 55.32
C VAL A 594 5.25 5.07 54.61
N GLY A 595 4.93 6.15 55.32
CA GLY A 595 5.23 7.53 54.92
C GLY A 595 4.32 8.13 53.84
N ASN A 596 3.78 9.32 54.12
CA ASN A 596 3.12 10.14 53.10
C ASN A 596 4.18 10.68 52.12
N ILE A 597 4.07 10.28 50.85
CA ILE A 597 4.81 10.91 49.76
C ILE A 597 4.09 12.21 49.41
N ASP A 598 4.77 13.32 49.65
CA ASP A 598 4.31 14.64 49.24
C ASP A 598 4.49 14.81 47.72
N LEU A 599 3.38 14.71 46.98
CA LEU A 599 3.32 14.80 45.51
C LEU A 599 3.74 16.18 44.97
N SER A 600 3.83 17.21 45.81
CA SER A 600 4.34 18.54 45.42
C SER A 600 5.83 18.52 45.02
N LYS A 601 6.58 17.47 45.41
CA LYS A 601 8.00 17.31 45.10
C LYS A 601 8.27 16.73 43.69
N PHE A 602 7.24 16.27 42.98
CA PHE A 602 7.34 15.67 41.65
C PHE A 602 6.77 16.55 40.52
N GLU A 603 6.25 17.74 40.82
CA GLU A 603 5.86 18.71 39.79
C GLU A 603 7.11 19.29 39.11
N ARG A 604 7.29 18.96 37.82
CA ARG A 604 8.28 19.64 36.99
C ARG A 604 7.87 21.11 36.83
N THR A 605 8.78 22.03 37.10
CA THR A 605 8.59 23.46 36.88
C THR A 605 8.23 23.74 35.41
N LYS A 606 7.03 24.27 35.17
CA LYS A 606 6.54 24.65 33.83
C LYS A 606 7.35 25.86 33.32
N LYS A 607 8.23 25.63 32.34
CA LYS A 607 9.20 26.62 31.80
C LYS A 607 8.57 27.86 31.16
N GLU A 608 7.30 27.75 30.77
CA GLU A 608 6.50 28.79 30.13
C GLU A 608 5.89 29.77 31.13
N LEU A 609 5.88 29.43 32.43
CA LEU A 609 5.32 30.28 33.46
C LEU A 609 6.37 31.26 33.98
N GLN A 610 5.96 32.50 34.17
CA GLN A 610 6.74 33.55 34.81
C GLN A 610 6.16 33.81 36.20
N PRO A 611 6.89 33.53 37.30
CA PRO A 611 6.37 33.68 38.66
C PRO A 611 6.00 35.11 39.04
N GLU A 612 6.68 36.09 38.43
CA GLU A 612 6.53 37.52 38.73
C GLU A 612 5.46 38.22 37.87
N LYS A 613 4.83 37.50 36.94
CA LYS A 613 3.80 38.02 36.04
C LYS A 613 2.52 37.21 36.11
N LYS A 614 1.39 37.81 35.76
CA LYS A 614 0.14 37.07 35.58
C LYS A 614 0.23 36.26 34.28
N ASN A 615 0.00 34.95 34.38
CA ASN A 615 0.14 34.02 33.27
C ASN A 615 -1.23 33.78 32.65
N TYR A 616 -1.38 34.11 31.37
CA TYR A 616 -2.63 33.97 30.64
C TYR A 616 -2.49 32.94 29.52
N TYR A 617 -3.44 32.02 29.40
CA TYR A 617 -3.47 31.09 28.28
C TYR A 617 -4.36 31.64 27.17
N ILE A 618 -3.82 31.72 25.96
CA ILE A 618 -4.55 32.14 24.76
C ILE A 618 -4.68 30.92 23.87
N ILE A 619 -5.90 30.52 23.59
CA ILE A 619 -6.18 29.24 22.93
C ILE A 619 -6.58 29.50 21.49
N ASP A 620 -5.85 28.88 20.57
CA ASP A 620 -6.14 28.88 19.14
C ASP A 620 -7.32 27.94 18.79
N THR A 621 -8.06 28.25 17.73
CA THR A 621 -9.23 27.49 17.25
C THR A 621 -8.89 26.02 17.00
N ASN A 622 -7.73 25.75 16.40
CA ASN A 622 -7.28 24.38 16.11
C ASN A 622 -7.13 23.52 17.37
N VAL A 623 -6.91 24.12 18.53
CA VAL A 623 -6.76 23.39 19.78
C VAL A 623 -8.12 22.86 20.25
N PHE A 624 -9.18 23.65 20.11
CA PHE A 624 -10.55 23.23 20.44
C PHE A 624 -11.05 22.12 19.51
N VAL A 625 -10.70 22.18 18.22
CA VAL A 625 -11.07 21.14 17.25
C VAL A 625 -10.41 19.80 17.59
N ASN A 626 -9.13 19.83 18.01
CA ASN A 626 -8.38 18.61 18.32
C ASN A 626 -8.61 18.10 19.75
N PHE A 627 -8.94 18.99 20.69
CA PHE A 627 -9.16 18.63 22.09
C PHE A 627 -10.22 19.55 22.73
N PRO A 628 -11.52 19.22 22.60
CA PRO A 628 -12.62 20.12 22.97
C PRO A 628 -12.69 20.43 24.47
N ASN A 629 -12.06 19.61 25.31
CA ASN A 629 -12.01 19.74 26.78
C ASN A 629 -10.80 20.52 27.29
N ILE A 630 -10.07 21.25 26.43
CA ILE A 630 -8.76 21.83 26.79
C ILE A 630 -8.81 22.78 27.99
N ILE A 631 -9.89 23.53 28.16
CA ILE A 631 -10.07 24.46 29.29
C ILE A 631 -9.99 23.72 30.62
N SER A 632 -10.59 22.53 30.73
CA SER A 632 -10.56 21.71 31.96
C SER A 632 -9.15 21.24 32.36
N ARG A 633 -8.20 21.25 31.40
CA ARG A 633 -6.81 20.83 31.62
C ARG A 633 -5.89 21.99 32.02
N ILE A 634 -6.34 23.23 31.87
CA ILE A 634 -5.62 24.39 32.36
C ILE A 634 -5.96 24.56 33.86
N ASP A 635 -4.93 24.73 34.68
CA ASP A 635 -5.08 24.94 36.13
C ASP A 635 -5.90 26.21 36.38
N LYS A 636 -6.91 26.13 37.25
CA LYS A 636 -7.89 27.20 37.51
C LYS A 636 -7.28 28.53 37.97
N LYS A 637 -6.03 28.50 38.44
CA LYS A 637 -5.31 29.73 38.84
C LYS A 637 -4.78 30.55 37.65
N TYR A 638 -4.78 30.01 36.43
CA TYR A 638 -4.33 30.71 35.22
C TYR A 638 -5.54 31.09 34.36
N PRO A 639 -5.86 32.38 34.20
CA PRO A 639 -6.99 32.79 33.38
C PRO A 639 -6.76 32.47 31.90
N ILE A 640 -7.86 32.22 31.20
CA ILE A 640 -7.87 31.93 29.77
C ILE A 640 -8.42 33.14 29.02
N ILE A 641 -7.74 33.56 27.97
CA ILE A 641 -8.22 34.60 27.06
C ILE A 641 -8.64 33.94 25.76
N LEU A 642 -9.89 34.19 25.36
CA LEU A 642 -10.45 33.71 24.10
C LEU A 642 -10.72 34.89 23.18
N SER A 643 -10.11 34.84 22.00
CA SER A 643 -10.43 35.82 20.96
C SER A 643 -11.86 35.60 20.46
N ALA A 644 -12.61 36.69 20.27
CA ALA A 644 -13.89 36.65 19.56
C ALA A 644 -13.78 36.00 18.16
N LYS A 645 -12.57 35.99 17.57
CA LYS A 645 -12.31 35.31 16.31
C LYS A 645 -12.37 33.78 16.45
N VAL A 646 -11.91 33.23 17.58
CA VAL A 646 -11.95 31.77 17.85
C VAL A 646 -13.39 31.29 17.97
N THR A 647 -14.24 32.06 18.64
CA THR A 647 -15.68 31.74 18.74
C THR A 647 -16.39 31.84 17.38
N ASP A 648 -16.08 32.88 16.59
CA ASP A 648 -16.59 33.04 15.22
C ASP A 648 -16.16 31.91 14.29
N GLU A 649 -14.92 31.44 14.42
CA GLU A 649 -14.40 30.32 13.64
C GLU A 649 -15.00 28.99 14.06
N LEU A 650 -15.12 28.69 15.35
CA LEU A 650 -15.78 27.47 15.81
C LEU A 650 -17.22 27.37 15.31
N ASP A 651 -17.92 28.51 15.17
CA ASP A 651 -19.28 28.54 14.64
C ASP A 651 -19.33 28.40 13.10
N LYS A 652 -18.43 29.08 12.37
CA LYS A 652 -18.35 29.02 10.90
C LYS A 652 -17.74 27.74 10.34
N LEU A 653 -16.85 27.08 11.10
CA LEU A 653 -16.16 25.86 10.69
C LEU A 653 -17.07 24.63 10.64
N LYS A 654 -18.30 24.70 11.17
CA LYS A 654 -19.32 23.63 11.14
C LYS A 654 -19.67 23.11 9.74
N ILE A 655 -19.38 23.89 8.69
CA ILE A 655 -19.73 23.58 7.29
C ILE A 655 -18.54 22.97 6.52
N LYS A 656 -17.31 23.13 7.00
CA LYS A 656 -16.08 22.77 6.27
C LYS A 656 -15.22 21.68 6.94
N LEU A 657 -15.59 21.26 8.15
CA LEU A 657 -14.87 20.25 8.93
C LEU A 657 -15.46 18.84 8.72
N THR A 658 -14.65 17.81 8.97
CA THR A 658 -15.10 16.40 9.08
C THR A 658 -16.13 16.24 10.20
N GLU A 659 -17.01 15.23 10.14
CA GLU A 659 -18.05 15.01 11.16
C GLU A 659 -17.48 14.94 12.60
N GLN A 660 -16.34 14.27 12.79
CA GLN A 660 -15.65 14.24 14.08
C GLN A 660 -15.19 15.63 14.56
N ASN A 661 -14.61 16.44 13.66
CA ASN A 661 -14.14 17.79 13.99
C ASN A 661 -15.31 18.76 14.22
N LYS A 662 -16.44 18.54 13.54
CA LYS A 662 -17.70 19.26 13.77
C LYS A 662 -18.29 18.92 15.15
N GLN A 663 -18.34 17.63 15.51
CA GLN A 663 -18.74 17.20 16.86
C GLN A 663 -17.79 17.73 17.93
N ASN A 664 -16.48 17.79 17.68
CA ASN A 664 -15.52 18.39 18.60
C ASN A 664 -15.72 19.90 18.72
N ALA A 665 -15.96 20.62 17.62
CA ALA A 665 -16.29 22.05 17.68
C ALA A 665 -17.59 22.31 18.45
N GLU A 666 -18.63 21.48 18.25
CA GLU A 666 -19.87 21.56 19.02
C GLU A 666 -19.68 21.24 20.50
N LYS A 667 -18.88 20.21 20.82
CA LYS A 667 -18.50 19.89 22.20
C LYS A 667 -17.74 21.05 22.82
N ALA A 668 -16.77 21.64 22.12
CA ALA A 668 -16.02 22.80 22.60
C ALA A 668 -16.94 23.99 22.89
N LEU A 669 -17.89 24.31 22.00
CA LEU A 669 -18.88 25.38 22.22
C LEU A 669 -19.80 25.07 23.41
N ARG A 670 -20.24 23.81 23.58
CA ARG A 670 -21.02 23.39 24.76
C ARG A 670 -20.22 23.50 26.05
N PHE A 671 -18.94 23.13 26.03
CA PHE A 671 -18.06 23.30 27.19
C PHE A 671 -17.88 24.76 27.52
N LEU A 672 -17.57 25.61 26.54
CA LEU A 672 -17.43 27.06 26.70
C LEU A 672 -18.66 27.69 27.35
N ASN A 673 -19.87 27.27 26.98
CA ASN A 673 -21.12 27.77 27.57
C ASN A 673 -21.42 27.26 28.99
N ASN A 674 -20.77 26.18 29.43
CA ASN A 674 -21.03 25.51 30.71
C ASN A 674 -19.83 25.59 31.68
N VAL A 675 -18.84 26.45 31.42
CA VAL A 675 -17.68 26.63 32.34
C VAL A 675 -18.04 27.62 33.45
N ASP A 676 -18.58 27.12 34.56
CA ASP A 676 -18.95 27.99 35.71
C ASP A 676 -17.79 28.27 36.68
N SER A 677 -16.63 27.61 36.54
CA SER A 677 -15.57 27.62 37.58
C SER A 677 -14.14 27.93 37.11
N HIS A 678 -13.97 28.52 35.93
CA HIS A 678 -12.66 28.94 35.39
C HIS A 678 -12.75 30.38 34.87
N GLU A 679 -11.75 31.22 35.15
CA GLU A 679 -11.74 32.62 34.68
C GLU A 679 -11.47 32.67 33.17
N ILE A 680 -12.52 32.95 32.38
CA ILE A 680 -12.44 33.12 30.92
C ILE A 680 -12.70 34.59 30.56
N ILE A 681 -11.75 35.20 29.86
CA ILE A 681 -11.81 36.58 29.38
C ILE A 681 -12.03 36.55 27.86
N TYR A 682 -13.11 37.16 27.39
CA TYR A 682 -13.38 37.28 25.96
C TYR A 682 -12.85 38.60 25.42
N GLU A 683 -12.04 38.56 24.38
CA GLU A 683 -11.33 39.72 23.85
C GLU A 683 -11.51 39.89 22.35
N PHE A 684 -11.74 41.14 21.92
CA PHE A 684 -11.75 41.49 20.50
C PHE A 684 -10.34 41.74 20.00
N ALA A 685 -10.06 41.34 18.76
CA ALA A 685 -8.78 41.61 18.11
C ALA A 685 -8.52 43.12 17.99
N ASP A 686 -7.30 43.55 18.30
CA ASP A 686 -6.84 44.92 18.07
C ASP A 686 -5.67 44.91 17.06
N VAL A 687 -6.04 44.97 15.78
CA VAL A 687 -5.10 44.87 14.66
C VAL A 687 -4.14 46.07 14.56
N SER A 688 -4.33 47.12 15.36
CA SER A 688 -3.37 48.23 15.44
C SER A 688 -2.06 47.83 16.14
N LEU A 689 -2.12 46.80 17.00
CA LEU A 689 -0.96 46.26 17.72
C LEU A 689 -0.04 45.38 16.84
N LEU A 690 -0.51 44.97 15.66
CA LEU A 690 0.26 44.12 14.75
C LEU A 690 1.26 44.94 13.93
N PRO A 691 2.46 44.41 13.63
CA PRO A 691 3.39 45.03 12.69
C PRO A 691 2.78 45.19 11.29
N ASN A 692 3.25 46.19 10.53
CA ASN A 692 2.75 46.45 9.19
C ASN A 692 3.00 45.30 8.20
N ASP A 693 4.03 44.47 8.44
CA ASP A 693 4.37 43.32 7.61
C ASP A 693 3.39 42.13 7.78
N PHE A 694 2.49 42.20 8.76
CA PHE A 694 1.52 41.14 9.05
C PHE A 694 0.18 41.45 8.40
N ASP A 695 -0.42 40.47 7.73
CA ASP A 695 -1.77 40.60 7.17
C ASP A 695 -2.80 40.78 8.30
N LYS A 696 -3.32 42.01 8.44
CA LYS A 696 -4.32 42.38 9.46
C LYS A 696 -5.67 41.69 9.28
N ARG A 697 -5.92 41.04 8.13
CA ARG A 697 -7.16 40.30 7.85
C ARG A 697 -7.06 38.80 8.17
N SER A 698 -5.85 38.29 8.42
CA SER A 698 -5.62 36.89 8.77
C SER A 698 -6.18 36.57 10.17
N PRO A 699 -6.99 35.51 10.33
CA PRO A 699 -7.52 35.13 11.64
C PRO A 699 -6.44 34.79 12.68
N ASP A 700 -5.38 34.08 12.30
CA ASP A 700 -4.21 33.83 13.15
C ASP A 700 -3.61 35.12 13.69
N ASN A 701 -3.52 36.15 12.84
CA ASN A 701 -2.99 37.44 13.23
C ASN A 701 -3.97 38.21 14.13
N MET A 702 -5.28 38.02 13.94
CA MET A 702 -6.30 38.56 14.85
C MET A 702 -6.19 37.93 16.26
N ILE A 703 -5.99 36.61 16.35
CA ILE A 703 -5.74 35.92 17.62
C ILE A 703 -4.41 36.40 18.24
N LEU A 704 -3.37 36.53 17.43
CA LEU A 704 -2.08 37.06 17.87
C LEU A 704 -2.18 38.50 18.40
N SER A 705 -3.03 39.34 17.81
CA SER A 705 -3.26 40.70 18.28
C SER A 705 -3.86 40.76 19.68
N VAL A 706 -4.69 39.77 20.05
CA VAL A 706 -5.21 39.63 21.42
C VAL A 706 -4.07 39.32 22.39
N ALA A 707 -3.11 38.48 22.01
CA ALA A 707 -1.94 38.22 22.84
C ALA A 707 -1.08 39.45 23.10
N LEU A 708 -0.97 40.34 22.12
CA LEU A 708 -0.19 41.57 22.24
C LEU A 708 -0.78 42.57 23.24
N LYS A 709 -2.10 42.55 23.49
CA LYS A 709 -2.73 43.38 24.53
C LYS A 709 -2.19 43.09 25.93
N TYR A 710 -1.74 41.85 26.16
CA TYR A 710 -1.26 41.37 27.45
C TYR A 710 0.26 41.19 27.48
N LYS A 711 0.98 41.81 26.54
CA LYS A 711 2.44 41.65 26.42
C LYS A 711 3.22 42.11 27.66
N GLU A 712 2.67 43.03 28.45
CA GLU A 712 3.25 43.46 29.72
C GLU A 712 3.22 42.35 30.79
N GLU A 713 2.29 41.40 30.65
CA GLU A 713 2.15 40.20 31.48
C GLU A 713 2.86 38.99 30.83
N ASN A 714 2.44 37.75 31.08
CA ASN A 714 2.93 36.58 30.35
C ASN A 714 1.80 35.86 29.58
N PRO A 715 1.53 36.28 28.32
CA PRO A 715 0.61 35.59 27.44
C PRO A 715 1.27 34.33 26.87
N ILE A 716 0.60 33.19 27.01
CA ILE A 716 1.03 31.87 26.55
C ILE A 716 0.07 31.43 25.45
N MET A 717 0.55 31.45 24.21
CA MET A 717 -0.21 30.98 23.05
C MET A 717 -0.19 29.45 23.00
N LEU A 718 -1.34 28.84 23.21
CA LEU A 718 -1.59 27.41 23.04
C LEU A 718 -2.11 27.19 21.61
N THR A 719 -1.25 26.67 20.74
CA THR A 719 -1.59 26.41 19.32
C THR A 719 -0.76 25.24 18.79
N SER A 720 -1.35 24.43 17.91
CA SER A 720 -0.61 23.39 17.17
C SER A 720 -0.21 23.83 15.76
N ASP A 721 -0.54 25.06 15.36
CA ASP A 721 -0.15 25.61 14.07
C ASP A 721 1.31 26.11 14.12
N ASN A 722 2.14 25.65 13.19
CA ASN A 722 3.56 26.01 13.16
C ASN A 722 3.79 27.47 12.75
N GLY A 723 2.92 28.02 11.89
CA GLY A 723 2.98 29.41 11.44
C GLY A 723 2.65 30.39 12.57
N LEU A 724 1.57 30.17 13.31
CA LEU A 724 1.19 30.98 14.46
C LEU A 724 2.22 30.86 15.61
N GLN A 725 2.81 29.68 15.82
CA GLN A 725 3.92 29.52 16.78
C GLN A 725 5.13 30.39 16.41
N LEU A 726 5.53 30.40 15.14
CA LEU A 726 6.67 31.18 14.67
C LEU A 726 6.39 32.68 14.78
N LYS A 727 5.21 33.13 14.33
CA LYS A 727 4.75 34.52 14.43
C LYS A 727 4.72 35.02 15.88
N SER A 728 4.20 34.20 16.80
CA SER A 728 4.16 34.52 18.22
C SER A 728 5.57 34.67 18.82
N LYS A 729 6.50 33.76 18.47
CA LYS A 729 7.90 33.85 18.90
C LYS A 729 8.60 35.11 18.38
N ILE A 730 8.34 35.49 17.13
CA ILE A 730 8.87 36.74 16.53
C ILE A 730 8.46 37.97 17.35
N LEU A 731 7.24 37.97 17.91
CA LEU A 731 6.72 39.09 18.70
C LEU A 731 7.02 38.98 20.21
N GLY A 732 7.79 37.98 20.62
CA GLY A 732 8.17 37.75 22.02
C GLY A 732 7.06 37.13 22.88
N ILE A 733 6.08 36.45 22.27
CA ILE A 733 4.99 35.76 22.96
C ILE A 733 5.38 34.30 23.17
N THR A 734 5.21 33.82 24.40
CA THR A 734 5.49 32.42 24.78
C THR A 734 4.51 31.50 24.05
N THR A 735 4.99 30.38 23.50
CA THR A 735 4.14 29.42 22.80
C THR A 735 4.30 27.99 23.31
N ILE A 736 3.21 27.24 23.32
CA ILE A 736 3.17 25.83 23.67
C ILE A 736 2.22 25.09 22.72
N SER A 737 2.64 23.91 22.25
CA SER A 737 1.80 23.06 21.42
C SER A 737 0.88 22.19 22.28
N LEU A 738 -0.29 21.82 21.74
CA LEU A 738 -1.23 20.94 22.44
C LEU A 738 -0.57 19.63 22.89
N LYS A 739 0.26 19.02 22.03
CA LYS A 739 1.01 17.81 22.35
C LYS A 739 1.98 18.00 23.51
N ASN A 740 2.64 19.16 23.60
CA ASN A 740 3.55 19.46 24.70
C ASN A 740 2.82 19.83 25.99
N PHE A 741 1.65 20.46 25.87
CA PHE A 741 0.79 20.80 26.99
C PHE A 741 0.21 19.54 27.65
N LEU A 742 -0.29 18.57 26.86
CA LEU A 742 -0.90 17.34 27.38
C LEU A 742 0.11 16.29 27.90
N LYS A 743 1.39 16.41 27.54
CA LYS A 743 2.47 15.54 28.04
C LYS A 743 2.96 15.93 29.44
N ARG A 744 2.47 17.03 29.98
CA ARG A 744 2.85 17.62 31.26
C ARG A 744 1.65 17.58 32.19
#